data_AF-A0A7V3MB92-F1
#
_entry.id   AF-A0A7V3MB92-F1
#
_cell.length_a   1.000
_cell.length_b   1.000
_cell.length_c   1.000
_cell.angle_alpha   90.00
_cell.angle_beta   90.00
_cell.angle_gamma   90.00
#
_symmetry.space_group_name_H-M   'P 1'
#
loop_
_entity.id
_entity.type
_entity.pdbx_description
1 polymer ?
#
loop_
_entity_poly.entity_id
_entity_poly.type
_entity_poly.pdbx_seq_one_letter_code
_entity_poly.pdbx_strand_id
1 'polypeptide(L)'
;MNGLAILIASSTGQISQVVQMDPVKLSVEKREGITLFKYEGAFPGRDIGEPALPVIEKFFLLPPGARVDSVVVDDIKGFKVAAGVKVATLQWPKLPEVPPPDSVAPKVRSGRFPQAPAELGYIGDMRGARITILRIFPLTCDLDRGEVWFNQSFSVKIYYTADGNGTPPRTTGPWAQFINDLVENPGLPTLPSWGADYIIITSEELAEAFNRLLDWRAKKGMRGEIFTVEWITSVYPGADQPEKIRNFIKDAYERWGVSFVLLGGNQYIVPMRMAYQPMGYPQYGDSVPTDLYYACLDGDWNPDGDNQWGEWPDTVDFLPDVFLARLPISQPYEAEAYIDKLISYETKAPAFPERAVVHASDLFSDGDGVYYGRRVAKRFPSSFGLDTLYEANIGHDITATEIADTLNQGPGYLFMIGHGNWWRIQVDRSAGQTFDLENARNLLNPSGFFDVLISCHGNSVYESSVGKAMLLNPRGGSIASLGSGKLDFPDYGILIAESVFVNIFRDGLFYAGQADLTARATWAGMATTSPLARHLLMAYNLMGDPSAELWTRAPDALDVSYDTVLDGNFTVRVASNGSPVRGAVVSITGPETHIVKLTDARGVTLFENPEISSDTITLVVTKHDFAPVVVQVPVRRRGAVLDAELSSGTVPEAGDTFQLRLTLRNAGPEATGPLTCTVAGDTSVLLWGLFEDALRQGPRRAVSFSLPSLPPGGEREVFLHAAVSPGIPPVTYLSFSLLVDWSQGSFRDSFRIMARGPNAELVGVRFEDKHTTRYLYPDVRNAGPGKARGLACIAVVG
;
A
#
# COMPACT_ATOMS: atom_id res chain seq x y z
N MET A 1 38.44 -21.90 -5.47
CA MET A 1 38.28 -21.36 -6.83
C MET A 1 38.68 -19.90 -6.78
N ASN A 2 39.64 -19.46 -7.59
CA ASN A 2 40.14 -18.07 -7.55
C ASN A 2 39.11 -17.11 -8.16
N GLY A 3 38.88 -15.99 -7.48
CA GLY A 3 37.86 -14.98 -7.83
C GLY A 3 38.11 -14.30 -9.18
N LEU A 4 37.03 -13.82 -9.78
CA LEU A 4 37.07 -12.94 -10.94
C LEU A 4 37.54 -11.55 -10.44
N ALA A 5 38.81 -11.21 -10.68
CA ALA A 5 39.32 -9.87 -10.39
C ALA A 5 38.81 -8.89 -11.45
N ILE A 6 37.70 -8.21 -11.18
CA ILE A 6 37.21 -7.08 -11.99
C ILE A 6 37.96 -5.82 -11.54
N LEU A 7 38.59 -5.11 -12.47
CA LEU A 7 39.20 -3.81 -12.22
C LEU A 7 38.09 -2.78 -11.90
N ILE A 8 38.09 -2.27 -10.67
CA ILE A 8 37.12 -1.28 -10.18
C ILE A 8 37.73 0.11 -10.42
N ALA A 9 37.22 0.83 -11.42
CA ALA A 9 37.84 2.07 -11.89
C ALA A 9 37.58 3.29 -10.98
N SER A 10 36.45 3.34 -10.25
CA SER A 10 36.14 4.35 -9.23
C SER A 10 34.81 4.02 -8.52
N SER A 11 34.81 3.88 -7.20
CA SER A 11 33.59 3.74 -6.37
C SER A 11 33.71 4.62 -5.12
N THR A 12 32.62 5.23 -4.66
CA THR A 12 32.64 6.07 -3.43
C THR A 12 32.30 5.30 -2.16
N GLY A 13 31.79 4.07 -2.27
CA GLY A 13 31.55 3.20 -1.12
C GLY A 13 31.55 1.71 -1.46
N GLN A 14 31.54 0.90 -0.42
CA GLN A 14 31.55 -0.57 -0.49
C GLN A 14 30.69 -1.15 0.65
N ILE A 15 29.83 -2.10 0.33
CA ILE A 15 29.19 -3.01 1.29
C ILE A 15 29.87 -4.37 1.21
N SER A 16 30.05 -5.06 2.33
CA SER A 16 30.65 -6.40 2.37
C SER A 16 29.87 -7.32 3.27
N GLN A 17 29.50 -8.50 2.76
CA GLN A 17 28.68 -9.47 3.47
C GLN A 17 29.20 -10.89 3.21
N VAL A 18 29.22 -11.71 4.26
CA VAL A 18 29.48 -13.15 4.12
C VAL A 18 28.15 -13.86 3.96
N VAL A 19 27.98 -14.58 2.85
CA VAL A 19 26.83 -15.43 2.58
C VAL A 19 27.14 -16.84 3.09
N GLN A 20 26.19 -17.41 3.84
CA GLN A 20 26.23 -18.77 4.36
C GLN A 20 24.96 -19.51 3.92
N MET A 21 25.10 -20.75 3.47
CA MET A 21 23.99 -21.57 3.03
C MET A 21 24.00 -22.92 3.74
N ASP A 22 22.80 -23.38 4.10
CA ASP A 22 22.59 -24.60 4.87
C ASP A 22 22.38 -25.78 3.90
N PRO A 23 23.29 -26.77 3.87
CA PRO A 23 23.15 -27.92 2.98
C PRO A 23 21.90 -28.78 3.29
N VAL A 24 21.32 -28.69 4.48
CA VAL A 24 20.09 -29.43 4.84
C VAL A 24 18.88 -28.99 4.02
N LYS A 25 18.89 -27.74 3.53
CA LYS A 25 17.82 -27.18 2.70
C LYS A 25 17.85 -27.65 1.24
N LEU A 26 18.92 -28.33 0.82
CA LEU A 26 19.08 -28.84 -0.54
C LEU A 26 18.36 -30.19 -0.70
N SER A 27 17.54 -30.30 -1.73
CA SER A 27 16.94 -31.56 -2.17
C SER A 27 17.21 -31.80 -3.65
N VAL A 28 17.32 -33.07 -4.03
CA VAL A 28 17.66 -33.50 -5.39
C VAL A 28 16.63 -34.50 -5.87
N GLU A 29 16.10 -34.26 -7.07
CA GLU A 29 15.10 -35.10 -7.70
C GLU A 29 15.61 -35.56 -9.07
N LYS A 30 15.44 -36.84 -9.38
CA LYS A 30 15.82 -37.41 -10.68
C LYS A 30 14.58 -37.82 -11.45
N ARG A 31 14.43 -37.32 -12.68
CA ARG A 31 13.32 -37.64 -13.59
C ARG A 31 13.89 -37.97 -14.96
N GLU A 32 13.66 -39.18 -15.45
CA GLU A 32 13.95 -39.57 -16.85
C GLU A 32 15.36 -39.19 -17.35
N GLY A 33 16.38 -39.35 -16.50
CA GLY A 33 17.78 -39.02 -16.83
C GLY A 33 18.16 -37.53 -16.68
N ILE A 34 17.24 -36.70 -16.23
CA ILE A 34 17.45 -35.29 -15.85
C ILE A 34 17.47 -35.17 -14.33
N THR A 35 18.30 -34.28 -13.80
CA THR A 35 18.41 -33.99 -12.36
C THR A 35 17.93 -32.57 -12.08
N LEU A 36 16.92 -32.44 -11.22
CA LEU A 36 16.41 -31.19 -10.71
C LEU A 36 16.93 -30.97 -9.29
N PHE A 37 17.43 -29.77 -9.02
CA PHE A 37 17.88 -29.37 -7.71
C PHE A 37 16.93 -28.33 -7.13
N LYS A 38 16.50 -28.52 -5.89
CA LYS A 38 15.62 -27.58 -5.18
C LYS A 38 16.30 -27.18 -3.89
N TYR A 39 16.13 -25.92 -3.49
CA TYR A 39 16.61 -25.41 -2.21
C TYR A 39 15.45 -24.73 -1.50
N GLU A 40 15.27 -25.01 -0.21
CA GLU A 40 14.17 -24.42 0.56
C GLU A 40 14.27 -22.88 0.58
N GLY A 41 13.21 -22.21 0.15
CA GLY A 41 13.15 -20.75 0.02
C GLY A 41 13.77 -20.20 -1.27
N ALA A 42 14.11 -21.06 -2.24
CA ALA A 42 14.67 -20.65 -3.53
C ALA A 42 13.68 -20.86 -4.70
N PHE A 43 13.87 -20.06 -5.74
CA PHE A 43 13.20 -20.19 -7.04
C PHE A 43 13.82 -21.27 -7.89
N PRO A 44 13.06 -21.95 -8.78
CA PRO A 44 13.57 -23.07 -9.57
C PRO A 44 14.51 -22.68 -10.72
N GLY A 45 14.81 -21.40 -10.92
CA GLY A 45 15.71 -20.93 -11.97
C GLY A 45 15.67 -19.41 -12.13
N ARG A 46 16.52 -18.91 -13.03
CA ARG A 46 16.55 -17.50 -13.43
C ARG A 46 15.60 -17.29 -14.61
N ASP A 47 15.99 -17.71 -15.82
CA ASP A 47 15.21 -17.49 -17.04
C ASP A 47 14.84 -18.80 -17.76
N ILE A 48 13.73 -18.80 -18.50
CA ILE A 48 13.24 -19.94 -19.27
C ILE A 48 14.29 -20.33 -20.31
N GLY A 49 14.64 -21.62 -20.37
CA GLY A 49 15.70 -22.16 -21.22
C GLY A 49 17.09 -22.19 -20.57
N GLU A 50 17.29 -21.62 -19.38
CA GLU A 50 18.55 -21.76 -18.64
C GLU A 50 18.55 -23.01 -17.74
N PRO A 51 19.72 -23.46 -17.21
CA PRO A 51 19.73 -24.50 -16.18
C PRO A 51 18.86 -24.11 -14.97
N ALA A 52 17.92 -24.99 -14.61
CA ALA A 52 16.99 -24.84 -13.49
C ALA A 52 17.73 -25.11 -12.16
N LEU A 53 18.57 -24.15 -11.77
CA LEU A 53 19.26 -24.12 -10.49
C LEU A 53 18.50 -23.23 -9.50
N PRO A 54 18.49 -23.59 -8.20
CA PRO A 54 17.86 -22.76 -7.20
C PRO A 54 18.47 -21.36 -7.15
N VAL A 55 17.65 -20.33 -6.99
CA VAL A 55 18.07 -18.93 -6.80
C VAL A 55 17.41 -18.38 -5.54
N ILE A 56 18.18 -17.77 -4.63
CA ILE A 56 17.66 -16.99 -3.50
C ILE A 56 18.07 -15.53 -3.67
N GLU A 57 17.42 -14.62 -2.95
CA GLU A 57 17.69 -13.19 -3.02
C GLU A 57 18.17 -12.66 -1.67
N LYS A 58 19.07 -11.68 -1.73
CA LYS A 58 19.51 -10.91 -0.56
C LYS A 58 19.43 -9.42 -0.88
N PHE A 59 18.83 -8.67 0.03
CA PHE A 59 18.57 -7.24 -0.13
C PHE A 59 19.62 -6.43 0.63
N PHE A 60 20.03 -5.30 0.08
CA PHE A 60 21.00 -4.41 0.70
C PHE A 60 20.55 -2.96 0.57
N LEU A 61 20.59 -2.24 1.67
CA LEU A 61 20.34 -0.80 1.70
C LEU A 61 21.55 -0.05 1.14
N LEU A 62 21.31 0.85 0.19
CA LEU A 62 22.31 1.75 -0.38
C LEU A 62 22.06 3.18 0.12
N PRO A 63 23.09 4.05 0.10
CA PRO A 63 22.86 5.48 0.29
C PRO A 63 21.88 6.04 -0.75
N PRO A 64 21.08 7.07 -0.41
CA PRO A 64 20.14 7.68 -1.34
C PRO A 64 20.80 8.06 -2.67
N GLY A 65 20.16 7.69 -3.79
CA GLY A 65 20.65 7.99 -5.15
C GLY A 65 21.85 7.17 -5.61
N ALA A 66 22.35 6.23 -4.80
CA ALA A 66 23.51 5.44 -5.19
C ALA A 66 23.20 4.50 -6.37
N ARG A 67 24.20 4.37 -7.25
CA ARG A 67 24.27 3.35 -8.31
C ARG A 67 25.27 2.26 -7.92
N VAL A 68 24.96 1.01 -8.24
CA VAL A 68 25.91 -0.10 -8.07
C VAL A 68 26.86 -0.11 -9.27
N ASP A 69 28.17 -0.04 -9.00
CA ASP A 69 29.22 -0.08 -10.01
C ASP A 69 29.66 -1.52 -10.31
N SER A 70 29.76 -2.38 -9.28
CA SER A 70 30.10 -3.80 -9.46
C SER A 70 29.75 -4.66 -8.24
N VAL A 71 29.61 -5.97 -8.47
CA VAL A 71 29.50 -7.01 -7.44
C VAL A 71 30.65 -7.98 -7.60
N VAL A 72 31.45 -8.16 -6.53
CA VAL A 72 32.61 -9.05 -6.52
C VAL A 72 32.37 -10.18 -5.52
N VAL A 73 32.71 -11.40 -5.92
CA VAL A 73 32.54 -12.61 -5.11
C VAL A 73 33.88 -13.30 -4.89
N ASP A 74 34.25 -13.49 -3.63
CA ASP A 74 35.52 -14.04 -3.17
C ASP A 74 35.31 -15.13 -2.10
N ASP A 75 36.39 -15.82 -1.69
CA ASP A 75 36.40 -16.84 -0.60
C ASP A 75 35.30 -17.93 -0.74
N ILE A 76 35.08 -18.40 -1.97
CA ILE A 76 34.06 -19.42 -2.25
C ILE A 76 34.49 -20.78 -1.66
N LYS A 77 33.72 -21.25 -0.68
CA LYS A 77 33.82 -22.57 -0.04
C LYS A 77 32.58 -23.37 -0.38
N GLY A 78 32.78 -24.66 -0.64
CA GLY A 78 31.72 -25.52 -1.12
C GLY A 78 32.20 -26.93 -1.38
N PHE A 79 31.29 -27.79 -1.80
CA PHE A 79 31.56 -29.19 -2.09
C PHE A 79 30.76 -29.68 -3.30
N LYS A 80 31.26 -30.73 -3.97
CA LYS A 80 30.59 -31.32 -5.12
C LYS A 80 29.37 -32.13 -4.66
N VAL A 81 28.20 -31.86 -5.24
CA VAL A 81 26.92 -32.54 -4.96
C VAL A 81 26.67 -33.67 -5.94
N ALA A 82 27.00 -33.46 -7.22
CA ALA A 82 26.77 -34.44 -8.28
C ALA A 82 27.86 -34.35 -9.37
N ALA A 83 28.04 -35.44 -10.11
CA ALA A 83 28.91 -35.54 -11.27
C ALA A 83 28.25 -36.39 -12.36
N GLY A 84 28.51 -36.09 -13.63
CA GLY A 84 27.93 -36.81 -14.76
C GLY A 84 26.41 -36.70 -14.88
N VAL A 85 25.80 -35.65 -14.31
CA VAL A 85 24.34 -35.42 -14.36
C VAL A 85 23.97 -34.43 -15.46
N LYS A 86 22.80 -34.64 -16.08
CA LYS A 86 22.15 -33.63 -16.91
C LYS A 86 21.25 -32.77 -16.03
N VAL A 87 21.66 -31.52 -15.79
CA VAL A 87 20.85 -30.57 -15.03
C VAL A 87 19.57 -30.25 -15.80
N ALA A 88 18.44 -30.16 -15.09
CA ALA A 88 17.18 -29.71 -15.68
C ALA A 88 17.33 -28.33 -16.32
N THR A 89 16.62 -28.10 -17.42
CA THR A 89 16.47 -26.77 -18.01
C THR A 89 15.14 -26.20 -17.56
N LEU A 90 15.08 -24.92 -17.22
CA LEU A 90 13.83 -24.25 -16.88
C LEU A 90 12.93 -24.21 -18.11
N GLN A 91 11.67 -24.61 -17.95
CA GLN A 91 10.68 -24.72 -19.03
C GLN A 91 9.43 -23.96 -18.66
N TRP A 92 8.61 -23.61 -19.65
CA TRP A 92 7.25 -23.15 -19.40
C TRP A 92 6.44 -24.23 -18.65
N PRO A 93 5.63 -23.85 -17.65
CA PRO A 93 4.89 -24.78 -16.81
C PRO A 93 3.81 -25.50 -17.61
N LYS A 94 3.82 -26.83 -17.65
CA LYS A 94 2.81 -27.61 -18.40
C LYS A 94 1.41 -27.34 -17.86
N LEU A 95 0.51 -26.82 -18.72
CA LEU A 95 -0.91 -26.72 -18.42
C LEU A 95 -1.61 -28.04 -18.78
N PRO A 96 -2.60 -28.53 -17.99
CA PRO A 96 -3.20 -29.85 -18.16
C PRO A 96 -3.85 -30.11 -19.52
N GLU A 97 -4.42 -29.07 -20.14
CA GLU A 97 -5.22 -29.18 -21.37
C GLU A 97 -4.49 -28.73 -22.64
N VAL A 98 -3.25 -28.23 -22.50
CA VAL A 98 -2.51 -27.62 -23.61
C VAL A 98 -1.25 -28.44 -23.87
N PRO A 99 -1.01 -28.90 -25.11
CA PRO A 99 0.30 -29.47 -25.43
C PRO A 99 1.35 -28.43 -25.05
N PRO A 100 2.42 -28.82 -24.34
CA PRO A 100 3.42 -27.86 -23.88
C PRO A 100 3.88 -26.99 -25.05
N PRO A 101 4.12 -25.68 -24.84
CA PRO A 101 4.90 -24.92 -25.80
C PRO A 101 6.16 -25.75 -26.06
N ASP A 102 6.54 -25.95 -27.33
CA ASP A 102 7.69 -26.78 -27.71
C ASP A 102 8.81 -26.63 -26.68
N SER A 103 9.34 -27.75 -26.17
CA SER A 103 10.33 -27.73 -25.08
C SER A 103 11.39 -26.68 -25.39
N VAL A 104 11.45 -25.62 -24.59
CA VAL A 104 12.32 -24.49 -24.86
C VAL A 104 13.74 -25.00 -24.90
N ALA A 105 14.38 -24.84 -26.06
CA ALA A 105 15.74 -25.30 -26.24
C ALA A 105 16.66 -24.63 -25.22
N PRO A 106 17.66 -25.34 -24.67
CA PRO A 106 18.57 -24.74 -23.70
C PRO A 106 19.30 -23.54 -24.30
N LYS A 107 19.17 -22.38 -23.63
CA LYS A 107 19.89 -21.12 -23.89
C LYS A 107 21.38 -21.27 -23.57
N VAL A 108 21.71 -22.02 -22.52
CA VAL A 108 23.08 -22.31 -22.09
C VAL A 108 23.32 -23.82 -22.21
N ARG A 109 24.37 -24.21 -22.95
CA ARG A 109 24.62 -25.62 -23.31
C ARG A 109 25.96 -26.17 -22.83
N SER A 110 26.90 -25.30 -22.46
CA SER A 110 28.27 -25.64 -22.10
C SER A 110 28.83 -24.65 -21.09
N GLY A 111 29.95 -25.00 -20.47
CA GLY A 111 30.65 -24.16 -19.51
C GLY A 111 29.98 -24.07 -18.14
N ARG A 112 30.47 -23.13 -17.34
CA ARG A 112 30.01 -22.91 -15.96
C ARG A 112 28.72 -22.08 -15.93
N PHE A 113 27.75 -22.48 -15.13
CA PHE A 113 26.51 -21.73 -14.89
C PHE A 113 26.06 -21.80 -13.42
N PRO A 114 25.64 -20.67 -12.81
CA PRO A 114 26.02 -19.31 -13.20
C PRO A 114 27.55 -19.12 -13.18
N GLN A 115 28.04 -17.99 -13.69
CA GLN A 115 29.48 -17.68 -13.71
C GLN A 115 30.08 -17.52 -12.31
N ALA A 116 29.28 -17.01 -11.36
CA ALA A 116 29.63 -16.81 -9.95
C ALA A 116 28.44 -17.19 -9.07
N PRO A 117 28.64 -17.50 -7.77
CA PRO A 117 27.55 -17.89 -6.88
C PRO A 117 26.72 -16.69 -6.40
N ALA A 118 27.04 -15.47 -6.83
CA ALA A 118 26.19 -14.30 -6.70
C ALA A 118 26.37 -13.33 -7.88
N GLU A 119 25.32 -12.60 -8.22
CA GLU A 119 25.32 -11.52 -9.22
C GLU A 119 24.34 -10.39 -8.84
N LEU A 120 24.51 -9.21 -9.44
CA LEU A 120 23.54 -8.12 -9.30
C LEU A 120 22.21 -8.54 -9.96
N GLY A 121 21.13 -8.44 -9.20
CA GLY A 121 19.79 -8.77 -9.68
C GLY A 121 18.98 -7.53 -10.06
N TYR A 122 18.63 -6.74 -9.04
CA TYR A 122 17.73 -5.61 -9.18
C TYR A 122 18.20 -4.41 -8.34
N ILE A 123 17.83 -3.21 -8.74
CA ILE A 123 17.97 -1.99 -7.94
C ILE A 123 16.67 -1.21 -8.07
N GLY A 124 16.06 -0.88 -6.94
CA GLY A 124 14.85 -0.09 -6.87
C GLY A 124 14.82 0.78 -5.62
N ASP A 125 13.71 1.44 -5.42
CA ASP A 125 13.46 2.29 -4.27
C ASP A 125 12.19 1.80 -3.57
N MET A 126 12.20 1.79 -2.24
CA MET A 126 11.02 1.46 -1.44
C MET A 126 10.82 2.58 -0.43
N ARG A 127 9.82 3.42 -0.65
CA ARG A 127 9.59 4.65 0.13
C ARG A 127 10.82 5.54 0.19
N GLY A 128 11.52 5.66 -0.95
CA GLY A 128 12.78 6.39 -1.07
C GLY A 128 13.99 5.72 -0.41
N ALA A 129 13.85 4.50 0.13
CA ALA A 129 14.99 3.68 0.53
C ALA A 129 15.55 2.97 -0.69
N ARG A 130 16.77 3.36 -1.10
CA ARG A 130 17.46 2.74 -2.23
C ARG A 130 17.92 1.33 -1.86
N ILE A 131 17.40 0.32 -2.56
CA ILE A 131 17.66 -1.08 -2.27
C ILE A 131 18.26 -1.77 -3.49
N THR A 132 19.34 -2.52 -3.29
CA THR A 132 19.85 -3.47 -4.29
C THR A 132 19.57 -4.90 -3.86
N ILE A 133 19.11 -5.71 -4.80
CA ILE A 133 18.86 -7.13 -4.63
C ILE A 133 19.95 -7.89 -5.37
N LEU A 134 20.66 -8.73 -4.64
CA LEU A 134 21.61 -9.68 -5.20
C LEU A 134 20.95 -11.04 -5.38
N ARG A 135 21.19 -11.65 -6.53
CA ARG A 135 20.86 -13.05 -6.79
C ARG A 135 21.97 -13.91 -6.23
N ILE A 136 21.59 -14.90 -5.46
CA ILE A 136 22.49 -15.84 -4.79
C ILE A 136 22.14 -17.23 -5.30
N PHE A 137 23.16 -17.97 -5.71
CA PHE A 137 23.00 -19.32 -6.26
C PHE A 137 23.58 -20.34 -5.28
N PRO A 138 22.73 -21.12 -4.57
CA PRO A 138 23.17 -22.26 -3.78
C PRO A 138 24.02 -23.24 -4.55
N LEU A 139 23.80 -23.36 -5.87
CA LEU A 139 24.52 -24.28 -6.73
C LEU A 139 25.20 -23.55 -7.90
N THR A 140 26.39 -24.01 -8.27
CA THR A 140 26.97 -23.77 -9.60
C THR A 140 27.21 -25.11 -10.30
N CYS A 141 27.04 -25.17 -11.61
CA CYS A 141 27.31 -26.36 -12.40
C CYS A 141 28.34 -26.09 -13.51
N ASP A 142 29.09 -27.13 -13.87
CA ASP A 142 29.86 -27.24 -15.11
C ASP A 142 29.07 -28.16 -16.02
N LEU A 143 28.47 -27.60 -17.07
CA LEU A 143 27.58 -28.32 -17.98
C LEU A 143 28.33 -29.30 -18.88
N ASP A 144 29.62 -29.08 -19.14
CA ASP A 144 30.43 -29.96 -19.99
C ASP A 144 30.76 -31.27 -19.27
N ARG A 145 30.96 -31.18 -17.95
CA ARG A 145 31.28 -32.34 -17.09
C ARG A 145 30.07 -32.90 -16.35
N GLY A 146 28.95 -32.19 -16.37
CA GLY A 146 27.78 -32.50 -15.55
C GLY A 146 28.10 -32.48 -14.05
N GLU A 147 29.03 -31.61 -13.63
CA GLU A 147 29.42 -31.46 -12.21
C GLU A 147 28.64 -30.33 -11.56
N VAL A 148 28.01 -30.59 -10.41
CA VAL A 148 27.24 -29.60 -9.65
C VAL A 148 27.88 -29.41 -8.28
N TRP A 149 28.08 -28.16 -7.88
CA TRP A 149 28.78 -27.74 -6.68
C TRP A 149 27.85 -26.92 -5.79
N PHE A 150 27.80 -27.24 -4.50
CA PHE A 150 27.11 -26.46 -3.48
C PHE A 150 28.03 -25.37 -2.94
N ASN A 151 27.57 -24.12 -2.98
CA ASN A 151 28.33 -22.94 -2.58
C ASN A 151 28.12 -22.64 -1.08
N GLN A 152 28.58 -23.51 -0.19
CA GLN A 152 28.30 -23.39 1.26
C GLN A 152 28.55 -22.01 1.86
N SER A 153 29.63 -21.32 1.48
CA SER A 153 29.86 -19.94 1.90
C SER A 153 30.71 -19.15 0.92
N PHE A 154 30.51 -17.84 0.85
CA PHE A 154 31.36 -16.93 0.09
C PHE A 154 31.21 -15.49 0.58
N SER A 155 32.18 -14.64 0.26
CA SER A 155 32.12 -13.20 0.54
C SER A 155 31.63 -12.45 -0.69
N VAL A 156 30.69 -11.52 -0.49
CA VAL A 156 30.21 -10.61 -1.52
C VAL A 156 30.59 -9.19 -1.16
N LYS A 157 31.07 -8.44 -2.15
CA LYS A 157 31.34 -7.00 -2.04
C LYS A 157 30.54 -6.26 -3.10
N ILE A 158 29.75 -5.29 -2.67
CA ILE A 158 28.97 -4.40 -3.55
C ILE A 158 29.67 -3.05 -3.56
N TYR A 159 30.18 -2.66 -4.71
CA TYR A 159 30.80 -1.35 -4.92
C TYR A 159 29.78 -0.41 -5.53
N TYR A 160 29.69 0.80 -5.00
CA TYR A 160 28.69 1.78 -5.45
C TYR A 160 29.26 3.20 -5.48
N THR A 161 28.59 4.04 -6.26
CA THR A 161 28.83 5.47 -6.32
C THR A 161 27.56 6.21 -5.91
N ALA A 162 27.64 6.96 -4.81
CA ALA A 162 26.63 7.92 -4.39
C ALA A 162 26.96 9.31 -4.94
N ASP A 163 26.01 9.95 -5.60
CA ASP A 163 26.12 11.32 -6.12
C ASP A 163 25.58 12.38 -5.15
N GLY A 164 24.94 11.96 -4.06
CA GLY A 164 24.41 12.82 -3.00
C GLY A 164 23.07 13.50 -3.33
N ASN A 165 22.46 13.19 -4.48
CA ASN A 165 21.22 13.82 -4.95
C ASN A 165 19.96 13.01 -4.63
N GLY A 166 20.07 11.88 -3.92
CA GLY A 166 18.92 11.06 -3.57
C GLY A 166 18.06 11.65 -2.45
N THR A 167 16.74 11.50 -2.57
CA THR A 167 15.79 11.87 -1.53
C THR A 167 15.95 10.96 -0.31
N PRO A 168 15.97 11.50 0.92
CA PRO A 168 16.01 10.67 2.12
C PRO A 168 14.78 9.74 2.20
N PRO A 169 14.96 8.50 2.68
CA PRO A 169 13.87 7.55 2.83
C PRO A 169 12.79 8.05 3.79
N ARG A 170 11.52 7.91 3.40
CA ARG A 170 10.34 8.18 4.25
C ARG A 170 9.83 6.89 4.87
N THR A 171 10.69 6.33 5.71
CA THR A 171 10.49 5.02 6.32
C THR A 171 10.15 5.21 7.80
N THR A 172 8.97 5.73 8.07
CA THR A 172 8.47 5.87 9.43
C THR A 172 7.57 4.70 9.79
N GLY A 173 7.47 4.39 11.08
CA GLY A 173 6.62 3.31 11.59
C GLY A 173 7.02 1.93 11.04
N PRO A 174 6.04 1.07 10.67
CA PRO A 174 6.29 -0.32 10.30
C PRO A 174 7.16 -0.49 9.05
N TRP A 175 7.23 0.53 8.18
CA TRP A 175 8.06 0.49 6.97
C TRP A 175 9.56 0.45 7.25
N ALA A 176 10.07 1.25 8.20
CA ALA A 176 11.49 1.19 8.55
C ALA A 176 11.86 -0.16 9.17
N GLN A 177 10.99 -0.68 10.03
CA GLN A 177 11.19 -1.98 10.65
C GLN A 177 11.22 -3.08 9.57
N PHE A 178 10.21 -3.11 8.70
CA PHE A 178 10.16 -4.05 7.59
C PHE A 178 11.39 -3.98 6.69
N ILE A 179 11.80 -2.79 6.25
CA ILE A 179 12.98 -2.65 5.38
C ILE A 179 14.24 -3.09 6.11
N ASN A 180 14.42 -2.73 7.39
CA ASN A 180 15.55 -3.18 8.18
C ASN A 180 15.58 -4.71 8.35
N ASP A 181 14.42 -5.36 8.46
CA ASP A 181 14.33 -6.82 8.56
C ASP A 181 14.52 -7.51 7.19
N LEU A 182 14.20 -6.82 6.09
CA LEU A 182 14.39 -7.29 4.72
C LEU A 182 15.86 -7.25 4.28
N VAL A 183 16.60 -6.21 4.66
CA VAL A 183 18.00 -6.00 4.20
C VAL A 183 19.04 -6.66 5.11
N GLU A 184 20.15 -7.07 4.52
CA GLU A 184 21.29 -7.67 5.24
C GLU A 184 22.11 -6.64 6.04
N ASN A 185 21.96 -5.34 5.74
CA ASN A 185 22.66 -4.23 6.36
C ASN A 185 21.68 -3.15 6.87
N PRO A 186 20.92 -3.42 7.94
CA PRO A 186 19.93 -2.49 8.47
C PRO A 186 20.57 -1.17 8.90
N GLY A 187 19.80 -0.09 8.82
CA GLY A 187 20.31 1.26 9.13
C GLY A 187 19.28 2.38 9.10
N LEU A 188 18.00 2.07 8.84
CA LEU A 188 16.94 3.09 8.82
C LEU A 188 16.45 3.39 10.24
N PRO A 189 16.19 4.66 10.59
CA PRO A 189 15.64 5.03 11.88
C PRO A 189 14.18 4.59 12.01
N THR A 190 13.85 3.89 13.09
CA THR A 190 12.48 3.44 13.41
C THR A 190 11.76 4.50 14.26
N LEU A 191 11.44 5.64 13.65
CA LEU A 191 10.64 6.69 14.33
C LEU A 191 9.13 6.41 14.16
N PRO A 192 8.29 6.69 15.18
CA PRO A 192 6.84 6.68 15.00
C PRO A 192 6.42 7.79 14.01
N SER A 193 5.59 7.50 13.00
CA SER A 193 4.94 8.55 12.20
C SER A 193 3.54 8.89 12.68
N TRP A 194 3.16 10.13 12.38
CA TRP A 194 1.79 10.65 12.43
C TRP A 194 1.53 11.50 11.19
N GLY A 195 0.41 11.29 10.50
CA GLY A 195 -0.17 12.26 9.57
C GLY A 195 -0.46 11.72 8.16
N ALA A 196 -1.74 11.79 7.77
CA ALA A 196 -2.33 11.34 6.50
C ALA A 196 -1.91 9.92 6.10
N ASP A 197 -2.49 8.94 6.76
CA ASP A 197 -2.09 7.55 6.59
C ASP A 197 -2.96 6.79 5.58
N TYR A 198 -4.11 7.32 5.15
CA TYR A 198 -5.10 6.57 4.38
C TYR A 198 -5.82 7.44 3.35
N ILE A 199 -5.82 7.08 2.07
CA ILE A 199 -6.68 7.73 1.06
C ILE A 199 -7.62 6.71 0.43
N ILE A 200 -8.82 7.16 0.07
CA ILE A 200 -9.78 6.37 -0.70
C ILE A 200 -9.90 7.01 -2.09
N ILE A 201 -9.68 6.23 -3.14
CA ILE A 201 -9.89 6.66 -4.52
C ILE A 201 -11.12 5.93 -5.07
N THR A 202 -12.15 6.67 -5.47
CA THR A 202 -13.45 6.10 -5.89
C THR A 202 -14.15 7.00 -6.92
N SER A 203 -15.37 6.72 -7.35
CA SER A 203 -16.16 7.66 -8.17
C SER A 203 -16.92 8.66 -7.31
N GLU A 204 -17.38 9.76 -7.91
CA GLU A 204 -18.32 10.70 -7.26
C GLU A 204 -19.59 9.98 -6.74
N GLU A 205 -20.11 9.00 -7.47
CA GLU A 205 -21.31 8.23 -7.09
C GLU A 205 -21.11 7.37 -5.83
N LEU A 206 -19.91 6.82 -5.63
CA LEU A 206 -19.61 5.94 -4.50
C LEU A 206 -19.03 6.67 -3.29
N ALA A 207 -18.56 7.91 -3.46
CA ALA A 207 -17.81 8.65 -2.44
C ALA A 207 -18.54 8.72 -1.09
N GLU A 208 -19.84 9.01 -1.07
CA GLU A 208 -20.60 9.17 0.17
C GLU A 208 -20.65 7.87 1.00
N ALA A 209 -20.73 6.71 0.34
CA ALA A 209 -20.80 5.40 1.01
C ALA A 209 -19.52 5.09 1.82
N PHE A 210 -18.39 5.72 1.47
CA PHE A 210 -17.12 5.55 2.17
C PHE A 210 -16.92 6.48 3.37
N ASN A 211 -17.77 7.48 3.59
CA ASN A 211 -17.64 8.41 4.73
C ASN A 211 -17.62 7.66 6.06
N ARG A 212 -18.48 6.65 6.21
CA ARG A 212 -18.53 5.85 7.43
C ARG A 212 -17.26 5.04 7.69
N LEU A 213 -16.62 4.55 6.62
CA LEU A 213 -15.31 3.88 6.76
C LEU A 213 -14.25 4.90 7.20
N LEU A 214 -14.24 6.08 6.57
CA LEU A 214 -13.29 7.13 6.90
C LEU A 214 -13.43 7.60 8.35
N ASP A 215 -14.67 7.78 8.84
CA ASP A 215 -14.97 8.09 10.24
C ASP A 215 -14.45 7.02 11.20
N TRP A 216 -14.59 5.74 10.83
CA TRP A 216 -14.08 4.65 11.64
C TRP A 216 -12.55 4.61 11.65
N ARG A 217 -11.89 4.87 10.52
CA ARG A 217 -10.43 5.02 10.44
C ARG A 217 -9.94 6.20 11.28
N ALA A 218 -10.65 7.33 11.24
CA ALA A 218 -10.40 8.49 12.09
C ALA A 218 -10.46 8.14 13.58
N LYS A 219 -11.49 7.40 13.99
CA LYS A 219 -11.64 6.86 15.36
C LYS A 219 -10.49 5.95 15.76
N LYS A 220 -9.99 5.11 14.85
CA LYS A 220 -8.79 4.26 15.04
C LYS A 220 -7.46 5.03 14.97
N GLY A 221 -7.49 6.35 14.81
CA GLY A 221 -6.32 7.22 14.85
C GLY A 221 -5.66 7.50 13.50
N MET A 222 -6.23 7.01 12.39
CA MET A 222 -5.75 7.32 11.04
C MET A 222 -6.32 8.67 10.58
N ARG A 223 -5.62 9.34 9.66
CA ARG A 223 -6.16 10.50 8.94
C ARG A 223 -6.33 10.12 7.49
N GLY A 224 -7.47 10.46 6.91
CA GLY A 224 -7.71 10.19 5.51
C GLY A 224 -8.71 11.10 4.85
N GLU A 225 -8.79 10.95 3.54
CA GLU A 225 -9.63 11.75 2.67
C GLU A 225 -10.05 10.92 1.45
N ILE A 226 -11.21 11.25 0.88
CA ILE A 226 -11.78 10.60 -0.29
C ILE A 226 -11.48 11.49 -1.50
N PHE A 227 -10.92 10.90 -2.55
CA PHE A 227 -10.65 11.55 -3.82
C PHE A 227 -11.37 10.81 -4.95
N THR A 228 -12.01 11.57 -5.84
CA THR A 228 -12.77 10.99 -6.93
C THR A 228 -11.90 10.82 -8.18
N VAL A 229 -12.12 9.75 -8.95
CA VAL A 229 -11.43 9.50 -10.23
C VAL A 229 -11.69 10.66 -11.19
N GLU A 230 -12.89 11.23 -11.17
CA GLU A 230 -13.30 12.40 -11.93
C GLU A 230 -12.42 13.61 -11.60
N TRP A 231 -12.26 13.92 -10.31
CA TRP A 231 -11.40 15.01 -9.85
C TRP A 231 -9.94 14.76 -10.25
N ILE A 232 -9.41 13.57 -9.95
CA ILE A 232 -8.02 13.19 -10.28
C ILE A 232 -7.77 13.37 -11.78
N THR A 233 -8.68 12.84 -12.63
CA THR A 233 -8.53 12.87 -14.09
C THR A 233 -8.53 14.30 -14.64
N SER A 234 -9.25 15.21 -13.97
CA SER A 234 -9.33 16.63 -14.34
C SER A 234 -8.12 17.45 -13.92
N VAL A 235 -7.40 17.02 -12.88
CA VAL A 235 -6.30 17.78 -12.25
C VAL A 235 -4.93 17.26 -12.67
N TYR A 236 -4.74 15.94 -12.72
CA TYR A 236 -3.43 15.33 -12.93
C TYR A 236 -3.15 15.07 -14.41
N PRO A 237 -1.94 15.38 -14.89
CA PRO A 237 -1.48 14.98 -16.22
C PRO A 237 -1.11 13.49 -16.24
N GLY A 238 -1.14 12.91 -17.44
CA GLY A 238 -0.82 11.50 -17.70
C GLY A 238 -1.38 11.09 -19.06
N ALA A 239 -0.79 10.07 -19.69
CA ALA A 239 -1.21 9.54 -20.98
C ALA A 239 -2.64 8.97 -20.93
N ASP A 240 -3.03 8.40 -19.78
CA ASP A 240 -4.34 7.82 -19.54
C ASP A 240 -4.78 7.92 -18.07
N GLN A 241 -5.99 7.43 -17.75
CA GLN A 241 -6.53 7.48 -16.39
C GLN A 241 -5.66 6.75 -15.35
N PRO A 242 -5.15 5.52 -15.59
CA PRO A 242 -4.27 4.90 -14.61
C PRO A 242 -2.99 5.70 -14.35
N GLU A 243 -2.36 6.28 -15.37
CA GLU A 243 -1.16 7.11 -15.13
C GLU A 243 -1.50 8.35 -14.28
N LYS A 244 -2.64 9.01 -14.56
CA LYS A 244 -3.11 10.15 -13.75
C LYS A 244 -3.36 9.78 -12.29
N ILE A 245 -3.97 8.61 -12.04
CA ILE A 245 -4.20 8.08 -10.69
C ILE A 245 -2.86 7.77 -10.00
N ARG A 246 -1.92 7.10 -10.68
CA ARG A 246 -0.59 6.83 -10.13
C ARG A 246 0.16 8.13 -9.80
N ASN A 247 0.09 9.13 -10.67
CA ASN A 247 0.70 10.44 -10.43
C ASN A 247 0.07 11.18 -9.25
N PHE A 248 -1.25 11.08 -9.05
CA PHE A 248 -1.89 11.57 -7.83
C PHE A 248 -1.38 10.87 -6.58
N ILE A 249 -1.26 9.54 -6.61
CA ILE A 249 -0.76 8.78 -5.45
C ILE A 249 0.70 9.15 -5.14
N LYS A 250 1.54 9.38 -6.17
CA LYS A 250 2.90 9.93 -6.02
C LYS A 250 2.88 11.25 -5.26
N ASP A 251 2.09 12.22 -5.73
CA ASP A 251 1.97 13.53 -5.08
C ASP A 251 1.45 13.41 -3.64
N ALA A 252 0.45 12.56 -3.39
CA ALA A 252 -0.09 12.31 -2.07
C ALA A 252 0.96 11.69 -1.12
N TYR A 253 1.73 10.71 -1.61
CA TYR A 253 2.85 10.13 -0.88
C TYR A 253 3.94 11.16 -0.58
N GLU A 254 4.39 11.92 -1.57
CA GLU A 254 5.48 12.90 -1.43
C GLU A 254 5.09 14.07 -0.52
N ARG A 255 3.86 14.55 -0.60
CA ARG A 255 3.38 15.73 0.14
C ARG A 255 2.84 15.38 1.51
N TRP A 256 2.10 14.27 1.62
CA TRP A 256 1.36 13.93 2.84
C TRP A 256 1.90 12.70 3.56
N GLY A 257 2.74 11.88 2.90
CA GLY A 257 3.32 10.69 3.52
C GLY A 257 2.41 9.47 3.54
N VAL A 258 1.38 9.45 2.66
CA VAL A 258 0.36 8.38 2.59
C VAL A 258 0.97 6.99 2.73
N SER A 259 0.34 6.17 3.58
CA SER A 259 0.77 4.79 3.85
C SER A 259 -0.19 3.77 3.25
N PHE A 260 -1.48 4.07 3.19
CA PHE A 260 -2.53 3.17 2.73
C PHE A 260 -3.39 3.83 1.64
N VAL A 261 -3.72 3.06 0.59
CA VAL A 261 -4.57 3.47 -0.52
C VAL A 261 -5.65 2.42 -0.73
N LEU A 262 -6.91 2.80 -0.54
CA LEU A 262 -8.06 1.98 -0.92
C LEU A 262 -8.57 2.41 -2.29
N LEU A 263 -8.62 1.49 -3.25
CA LEU A 263 -9.32 1.68 -4.51
C LEU A 263 -10.78 1.21 -4.36
N GLY A 264 -11.70 2.15 -4.15
CA GLY A 264 -13.12 1.91 -3.99
C GLY A 264 -13.83 1.85 -5.34
N GLY A 265 -13.94 0.66 -5.93
CA GLY A 265 -14.63 0.47 -7.21
C GLY A 265 -14.10 -0.72 -7.98
N ASN A 266 -14.93 -1.26 -8.87
CA ASN A 266 -14.52 -2.24 -9.86
C ASN A 266 -13.57 -1.62 -10.91
N GLN A 267 -13.13 -2.42 -11.87
CA GLN A 267 -12.20 -2.01 -12.93
C GLN A 267 -12.73 -0.94 -13.90
N TYR A 268 -14.05 -0.72 -13.95
CA TYR A 268 -14.65 0.32 -14.80
C TYR A 268 -14.75 1.67 -14.07
N ILE A 269 -14.73 1.66 -12.74
CA ILE A 269 -14.79 2.86 -11.90
C ILE A 269 -13.38 3.37 -11.60
N VAL A 270 -12.53 2.52 -11.03
CA VAL A 270 -11.11 2.82 -10.82
C VAL A 270 -10.32 1.88 -11.74
N PRO A 271 -9.85 2.33 -12.92
CA PRO A 271 -9.23 1.44 -13.89
C PRO A 271 -7.98 0.76 -13.32
N MET A 272 -7.72 -0.48 -13.75
CA MET A 272 -6.47 -1.18 -13.44
C MET A 272 -5.46 -0.94 -14.56
N ARG A 273 -4.16 -1.01 -14.25
CA ARG A 273 -3.15 -1.00 -15.32
C ARG A 273 -3.12 -2.37 -15.98
N MET A 274 -3.25 -2.40 -17.31
CA MET A 274 -3.00 -3.61 -18.09
C MET A 274 -1.50 -3.73 -18.35
N ALA A 275 -0.84 -4.67 -17.67
CA ALA A 275 0.55 -4.98 -17.92
C ALA A 275 0.68 -6.05 -19.01
N TYR A 276 1.53 -5.83 -20.01
CA TYR A 276 1.80 -6.82 -21.06
C TYR A 276 2.77 -7.88 -20.53
N GLN A 277 2.38 -9.16 -20.55
CA GLN A 277 3.12 -10.29 -19.98
C GLN A 277 2.94 -11.53 -20.88
N PRO A 278 3.64 -11.60 -22.03
CA PRO A 278 3.55 -12.72 -22.94
C PRO A 278 4.19 -13.95 -22.31
N MET A 279 3.35 -14.97 -22.06
CA MET A 279 3.69 -16.08 -21.18
C MET A 279 3.94 -17.41 -21.90
N GLY A 280 4.07 -17.38 -23.24
CA GLY A 280 4.13 -18.59 -24.06
C GLY A 280 2.79 -19.33 -24.17
N TYR A 281 1.71 -18.79 -23.57
CA TYR A 281 0.35 -19.30 -23.66
C TYR A 281 -0.62 -18.21 -24.15
N PRO A 282 -0.50 -17.75 -25.40
CA PRO A 282 -1.25 -16.59 -25.92
C PRO A 282 -2.77 -16.76 -25.84
N GLN A 283 -3.27 -18.00 -25.79
CA GLN A 283 -4.70 -18.30 -25.64
C GLN A 283 -5.29 -17.88 -24.28
N TYR A 284 -4.47 -17.66 -23.24
CA TYR A 284 -4.91 -17.13 -21.95
C TYR A 284 -4.71 -15.61 -21.83
N GLY A 285 -4.28 -14.98 -22.92
CA GLY A 285 -4.00 -13.57 -23.03
C GLY A 285 -2.61 -13.20 -22.52
N ASP A 286 -1.98 -12.26 -23.21
CA ASP A 286 -0.65 -11.74 -22.86
C ASP A 286 -0.75 -10.49 -21.99
N SER A 287 -1.84 -10.31 -21.22
CA SER A 287 -2.01 -9.12 -20.40
C SER A 287 -2.62 -9.41 -19.04
N VAL A 288 -2.06 -8.77 -18.02
CA VAL A 288 -2.42 -8.92 -16.62
C VAL A 288 -2.93 -7.58 -16.09
N PRO A 289 -4.21 -7.48 -15.70
CA PRO A 289 -4.67 -6.32 -14.94
C PRO A 289 -4.03 -6.32 -13.56
N THR A 290 -3.39 -5.22 -13.18
CA THR A 290 -2.68 -5.12 -11.90
C THR A 290 -2.92 -3.79 -11.21
N ASP A 291 -3.13 -3.86 -9.89
CA ASP A 291 -3.08 -2.68 -9.01
C ASP A 291 -1.69 -2.47 -8.40
N LEU A 292 -0.73 -3.38 -8.61
CA LEU A 292 0.66 -3.18 -8.15
C LEU A 292 1.27 -1.90 -8.73
N TYR A 293 0.83 -1.52 -9.94
CA TYR A 293 1.16 -0.26 -10.60
C TYR A 293 0.91 0.99 -9.73
N TYR A 294 -0.13 0.96 -8.89
CA TYR A 294 -0.49 2.05 -7.99
C TYR A 294 0.25 2.02 -6.65
N ALA A 295 0.89 0.88 -6.33
CA ALA A 295 1.67 0.72 -5.11
C ALA A 295 3.16 1.00 -5.35
N CYS A 296 3.72 0.63 -6.52
CA CYS A 296 5.09 0.91 -6.93
C CYS A 296 5.13 2.27 -7.64
N LEU A 297 5.61 3.31 -6.97
CA LEU A 297 5.51 4.69 -7.42
C LEU A 297 6.78 5.15 -8.15
N ASP A 298 7.88 4.41 -8.06
CA ASP A 298 9.13 4.73 -8.72
C ASP A 298 9.24 4.16 -10.14
N GLY A 299 10.13 4.75 -10.94
CA GLY A 299 10.43 4.32 -12.31
C GLY A 299 9.30 4.52 -13.33
N ASP A 300 9.68 4.23 -14.58
CA ASP A 300 8.78 4.20 -15.73
C ASP A 300 8.34 2.77 -16.01
N TRP A 301 7.04 2.58 -16.20
CA TRP A 301 6.46 1.29 -16.57
C TRP A 301 6.31 1.12 -18.08
N ASN A 302 6.69 2.10 -18.90
CA ASN A 302 6.64 2.04 -20.37
C ASN A 302 7.88 2.70 -20.99
N PRO A 303 9.10 2.22 -20.65
CA PRO A 303 10.35 2.93 -20.93
C PRO A 303 10.68 3.12 -22.42
N ASP A 304 10.11 2.32 -23.32
CA ASP A 304 10.31 2.43 -24.77
C ASP A 304 9.24 3.29 -25.47
N GLY A 305 8.26 3.78 -24.71
CA GLY A 305 7.19 4.61 -25.25
C GLY A 305 6.28 3.85 -26.21
N ASP A 306 6.24 2.52 -26.15
CA ASP A 306 5.54 1.70 -27.13
C ASP A 306 4.06 1.39 -26.78
N ASN A 307 3.64 1.73 -25.55
CA ASN A 307 2.32 1.49 -24.92
C ASN A 307 2.09 0.03 -24.48
N GLN A 308 3.16 -0.71 -24.19
CA GLN A 308 3.16 -2.03 -23.59
C GLN A 308 3.69 -1.94 -22.16
N TRP A 309 2.84 -1.50 -21.25
CA TRP A 309 3.27 -1.28 -19.87
C TRP A 309 3.76 -2.57 -19.19
N GLY A 310 4.89 -2.47 -18.51
CA GLY A 310 5.42 -3.49 -17.63
C GLY A 310 5.93 -4.72 -18.36
N GLU A 311 6.18 -4.66 -19.66
CA GLU A 311 6.55 -5.84 -20.43
C GLU A 311 7.87 -6.45 -20.01
N TRP A 312 8.08 -7.73 -20.35
CA TRP A 312 9.40 -8.32 -20.19
C TRP A 312 10.23 -8.03 -21.45
N PRO A 313 11.45 -7.48 -21.36
CA PRO A 313 12.30 -7.36 -20.17
C PRO A 313 12.39 -5.95 -19.55
N ASP A 314 11.33 -5.13 -19.60
CA ASP A 314 11.35 -3.79 -18.99
C ASP A 314 11.78 -3.84 -17.54
N THR A 315 12.66 -2.88 -17.19
CA THR A 315 13.06 -2.66 -15.81
C THR A 315 12.02 -1.77 -15.15
N VAL A 316 10.96 -2.38 -14.63
CA VAL A 316 9.96 -1.70 -13.81
C VAL A 316 10.21 -1.95 -12.34
N ASP A 317 9.71 -1.03 -11.52
CA ASP A 317 9.79 -1.17 -10.08
C ASP A 317 8.69 -2.07 -9.51
N PHE A 318 9.11 -2.97 -8.63
CA PHE A 318 8.28 -3.95 -7.93
C PHE A 318 8.35 -3.79 -6.40
N LEU A 319 9.02 -2.74 -5.91
CA LEU A 319 9.04 -2.40 -4.51
C LEU A 319 7.90 -1.40 -4.23
N PRO A 320 6.96 -1.70 -3.34
CA PRO A 320 5.82 -0.82 -3.11
C PRO A 320 6.17 0.33 -2.16
N ASP A 321 5.67 1.52 -2.48
CA ASP A 321 5.76 2.71 -1.64
C ASP A 321 4.55 2.88 -0.72
N VAL A 322 3.39 2.33 -1.09
CA VAL A 322 2.15 2.42 -0.31
C VAL A 322 1.50 1.04 -0.19
N PHE A 323 0.83 0.79 0.92
CA PHE A 323 -0.03 -0.38 1.09
C PHE A 323 -1.34 -0.15 0.35
N LEU A 324 -1.79 -1.13 -0.42
CA LEU A 324 -2.91 -0.97 -1.34
C LEU A 324 -3.81 -2.20 -1.34
N ALA A 325 -5.12 -1.95 -1.41
CA ALA A 325 -6.12 -2.96 -1.73
C ALA A 325 -7.24 -2.33 -2.55
N ARG A 326 -8.05 -3.19 -3.16
CA ARG A 326 -9.24 -2.77 -3.91
C ARG A 326 -10.51 -3.32 -3.29
N LEU A 327 -11.52 -2.48 -3.13
CA LEU A 327 -12.89 -2.94 -2.89
C LEU A 327 -13.65 -2.94 -4.23
N PRO A 328 -13.84 -4.10 -4.89
CA PRO A 328 -14.28 -4.17 -6.30
C PRO A 328 -15.81 -4.07 -6.47
N ILE A 329 -16.39 -3.00 -5.93
CA ILE A 329 -17.83 -2.72 -5.93
C ILE A 329 -18.26 -1.89 -7.12
N SER A 330 -19.56 -1.92 -7.42
CA SER A 330 -20.16 -1.12 -8.50
C SER A 330 -21.28 -0.23 -8.00
N GLN A 331 -21.78 -0.44 -6.78
CA GLN A 331 -22.94 0.25 -6.22
C GLN A 331 -22.71 0.68 -4.76
N PRO A 332 -23.33 1.80 -4.30
CA PRO A 332 -23.17 2.29 -2.93
C PRO A 332 -23.53 1.24 -1.86
N TYR A 333 -24.63 0.49 -2.04
CA TYR A 333 -25.09 -0.50 -1.07
C TYR A 333 -24.10 -1.67 -0.88
N GLU A 334 -23.28 -1.98 -1.88
CA GLU A 334 -22.23 -3.00 -1.76
C GLU A 334 -21.09 -2.51 -0.87
N ALA A 335 -20.75 -1.21 -0.98
CA ALA A 335 -19.79 -0.56 -0.10
C ALA A 335 -20.27 -0.59 1.35
N GLU A 336 -21.53 -0.17 1.58
CA GLU A 336 -22.14 -0.13 2.91
C GLU A 336 -22.14 -1.51 3.56
N ALA A 337 -22.55 -2.55 2.82
CA ALA A 337 -22.57 -3.92 3.32
C ALA A 337 -21.18 -4.47 3.66
N TYR A 338 -20.17 -4.14 2.84
CA TYR A 338 -18.77 -4.51 3.15
C TYR A 338 -18.26 -3.76 4.39
N ILE A 339 -18.52 -2.45 4.48
CA ILE A 339 -18.10 -1.60 5.60
C ILE A 339 -18.76 -2.08 6.91
N ASP A 340 -20.03 -2.48 6.88
CA ASP A 340 -20.72 -3.11 8.01
C ASP A 340 -19.98 -4.36 8.49
N LYS A 341 -19.65 -5.26 7.57
CA LYS A 341 -18.92 -6.49 7.86
C LYS A 341 -17.53 -6.20 8.45
N LEU A 342 -16.80 -5.26 7.86
CA LEU A 342 -15.45 -4.88 8.29
C LEU A 342 -15.46 -4.24 9.69
N ILE A 343 -16.35 -3.29 9.94
CA ILE A 343 -16.48 -2.66 11.27
C ILE A 343 -16.93 -3.69 12.31
N SER A 344 -17.83 -4.60 11.96
CA SER A 344 -18.22 -5.70 12.86
C SER A 344 -17.04 -6.60 13.20
N TYR A 345 -16.21 -6.96 12.21
CA TYR A 345 -14.99 -7.74 12.41
C TYR A 345 -13.99 -7.03 13.34
N GLU A 346 -13.76 -5.73 13.15
CA GLU A 346 -12.79 -4.96 13.94
C GLU A 346 -13.30 -4.60 15.35
N THR A 347 -14.60 -4.69 15.62
CA THR A 347 -15.19 -4.34 16.92
C THR A 347 -15.59 -5.54 17.78
N LYS A 348 -15.95 -6.68 17.19
CA LYS A 348 -16.44 -7.87 17.90
C LYS A 348 -15.50 -9.06 17.83
N ALA A 349 -14.50 -9.03 16.94
CA ALA A 349 -13.63 -10.15 16.56
C ALA A 349 -14.36 -11.42 16.07
N PRO A 350 -13.68 -12.31 15.33
CA PRO A 350 -14.18 -13.65 15.05
C PRO A 350 -14.41 -14.47 16.32
N ALA A 351 -15.28 -15.49 16.23
CA ALA A 351 -15.48 -16.44 17.33
C ALA A 351 -14.21 -17.24 17.63
N PHE A 352 -13.43 -17.55 16.58
CA PHE A 352 -12.17 -18.29 16.68
C PHE A 352 -11.08 -17.61 15.84
N PRO A 353 -10.53 -16.47 16.27
CA PRO A 353 -9.51 -15.75 15.51
C PRO A 353 -8.19 -16.54 15.40
N GLU A 354 -7.92 -17.42 16.37
CA GLU A 354 -6.78 -18.36 16.39
C GLU A 354 -7.08 -19.68 15.67
N ARG A 355 -8.03 -19.68 14.72
CA ARG A 355 -8.35 -20.88 13.94
C ARG A 355 -8.13 -20.60 12.46
N ALA A 356 -7.49 -21.54 11.77
CA ALA A 356 -7.24 -21.45 10.34
C ALA A 356 -7.67 -22.74 9.63
N VAL A 357 -8.32 -22.58 8.48
CA VAL A 357 -8.60 -23.67 7.55
C VAL A 357 -7.48 -23.70 6.53
N VAL A 358 -6.79 -24.83 6.42
CA VAL A 358 -5.72 -25.04 5.44
C VAL A 358 -6.17 -26.16 4.50
N HIS A 359 -6.79 -25.74 3.40
CA HIS A 359 -7.22 -26.64 2.33
C HIS A 359 -6.11 -26.82 1.28
N ALA A 360 -5.93 -28.05 0.80
CA ALA A 360 -5.10 -28.33 -0.37
C ALA A 360 -5.62 -29.51 -1.19
N SER A 361 -6.03 -29.24 -2.42
CA SER A 361 -6.33 -30.25 -3.44
C SER A 361 -5.06 -30.70 -4.15
N ASP A 362 -5.06 -31.92 -4.70
CA ASP A 362 -3.99 -32.41 -5.54
C ASP A 362 -4.00 -31.67 -6.90
N LEU A 363 -2.82 -31.26 -7.38
CA LEU A 363 -2.70 -30.40 -8.57
C LEU A 363 -2.17 -31.16 -9.78
N PHE A 364 -1.09 -31.91 -9.62
CA PHE A 364 -0.40 -32.57 -10.72
C PHE A 364 -0.42 -34.08 -10.56
N SER A 365 -0.24 -34.59 -9.35
CA SER A 365 -0.26 -36.01 -9.02
C SER A 365 -0.81 -36.27 -7.63
N ASP A 366 -1.37 -37.46 -7.43
CA ASP A 366 -1.89 -37.93 -6.15
C ASP A 366 -0.91 -37.66 -5.00
N GLY A 367 -1.38 -36.96 -3.97
CA GLY A 367 -0.61 -36.62 -2.77
C GLY A 367 0.24 -35.36 -2.83
N ASP A 368 0.30 -34.65 -3.96
CA ASP A 368 1.11 -33.43 -4.06
C ASP A 368 0.49 -32.23 -3.34
N GLY A 369 -0.84 -32.19 -3.11
CA GLY A 369 -1.53 -31.15 -2.34
C GLY A 369 -1.01 -31.07 -0.89
N VAL A 370 -0.69 -32.23 -0.31
CA VAL A 370 -0.12 -32.35 1.05
C VAL A 370 1.15 -31.54 1.22
N TYR A 371 1.99 -31.47 0.19
CA TYR A 371 3.23 -30.70 0.23
C TYR A 371 2.95 -29.21 0.44
N TYR A 372 2.02 -28.63 -0.33
CA TYR A 372 1.66 -27.22 -0.23
C TYR A 372 0.96 -26.92 1.10
N GLY A 373 -0.04 -27.74 1.48
CA GLY A 373 -0.77 -27.58 2.73
C GLY A 373 0.14 -27.59 3.96
N ARG A 374 1.10 -28.52 4.04
CA ARG A 374 2.06 -28.59 5.16
C ARG A 374 3.03 -27.43 5.20
N ARG A 375 3.39 -26.82 4.06
CA ARG A 375 4.26 -25.63 4.03
C ARG A 375 3.57 -24.44 4.68
N VAL A 376 2.32 -24.20 4.32
CA VAL A 376 1.53 -23.09 4.88
C VAL A 376 1.18 -23.35 6.34
N ALA A 377 0.75 -24.56 6.71
CA ALA A 377 0.40 -24.90 8.09
C ALA A 377 1.55 -24.63 9.08
N LYS A 378 2.82 -24.80 8.67
CA LYS A 378 4.00 -24.49 9.50
C LYS A 378 4.22 -23.00 9.77
N ARG A 379 3.54 -22.11 9.05
CA ARG A 379 3.65 -20.65 9.22
C ARG A 379 2.70 -20.10 10.27
N PHE A 380 1.69 -20.87 10.63
CA PHE A 380 0.80 -20.54 11.74
C PHE A 380 1.48 -20.84 13.09
N PRO A 381 1.29 -19.97 14.11
CA PRO A 381 1.75 -20.25 15.46
C PRO A 381 1.17 -21.55 16.02
N SER A 382 1.89 -22.21 16.93
CA SER A 382 1.41 -23.44 17.58
C SER A 382 0.17 -23.25 18.45
N SER A 383 -0.20 -22.01 18.78
CA SER A 383 -1.45 -21.67 19.46
C SER A 383 -2.68 -21.79 18.55
N PHE A 384 -2.51 -21.82 17.23
CA PHE A 384 -3.63 -21.89 16.30
C PHE A 384 -4.23 -23.31 16.22
N GLY A 385 -5.56 -23.38 16.23
CA GLY A 385 -6.30 -24.55 15.79
C GLY A 385 -6.29 -24.62 14.26
N LEU A 386 -5.72 -25.69 13.69
CA LEU A 386 -5.66 -25.88 12.23
C LEU A 386 -6.63 -26.98 11.78
N ASP A 387 -7.59 -26.63 10.93
CA ASP A 387 -8.37 -27.60 10.18
C ASP A 387 -7.64 -27.90 8.86
N THR A 388 -6.92 -29.02 8.82
CA THR A 388 -6.17 -29.41 7.63
C THR A 388 -7.02 -30.30 6.72
N LEU A 389 -7.44 -29.76 5.58
CA LEU A 389 -8.25 -30.44 4.57
C LEU A 389 -7.38 -30.74 3.35
N TYR A 390 -6.54 -31.77 3.47
CA TYR A 390 -5.64 -32.21 2.40
C TYR A 390 -6.23 -33.44 1.71
N GLU A 391 -6.53 -33.34 0.41
CA GLU A 391 -7.21 -34.38 -0.38
C GLU A 391 -6.63 -35.78 -0.10
N ALA A 392 -5.33 -35.98 -0.28
CA ALA A 392 -4.72 -37.28 -0.13
C ALA A 392 -4.56 -37.80 1.32
N ASN A 393 -4.78 -36.99 2.36
CA ASN A 393 -4.53 -37.38 3.76
C ASN A 393 -5.78 -37.40 4.63
N ILE A 394 -6.91 -36.87 4.17
CA ILE A 394 -8.10 -36.71 5.02
C ILE A 394 -8.95 -38.00 5.10
N GLY A 395 -8.68 -38.97 4.23
CA GLY A 395 -9.29 -40.31 4.26
C GLY A 395 -10.73 -40.38 3.72
N HIS A 396 -11.22 -39.31 3.10
CA HIS A 396 -12.50 -39.23 2.39
C HIS A 396 -12.45 -38.10 1.34
N ASP A 397 -13.42 -38.05 0.44
CA ASP A 397 -13.52 -36.99 -0.58
C ASP A 397 -13.93 -35.66 0.06
N ILE A 398 -13.19 -34.58 -0.21
CA ILE A 398 -13.50 -33.24 0.31
C ILE A 398 -14.67 -32.65 -0.49
N THR A 399 -15.78 -32.33 0.17
CA THR A 399 -16.96 -31.77 -0.51
C THR A 399 -17.05 -30.26 -0.39
N ALA A 400 -17.73 -29.60 -1.33
CA ALA A 400 -18.02 -28.17 -1.22
C ALA A 400 -18.82 -27.81 0.05
N THR A 401 -19.71 -28.71 0.49
CA THR A 401 -20.47 -28.57 1.74
C THR A 401 -19.56 -28.62 2.96
N GLU A 402 -18.60 -29.54 3.00
CA GLU A 402 -17.64 -29.61 4.11
C GLU A 402 -16.80 -28.33 4.23
N ILE A 403 -16.33 -27.79 3.09
CA ILE A 403 -15.64 -26.49 3.06
C ILE A 403 -16.55 -25.40 3.60
N ALA A 404 -17.78 -25.29 3.09
CA ALA A 404 -18.74 -24.28 3.52
C ALA A 404 -19.06 -24.40 5.02
N ASP A 405 -19.31 -25.60 5.52
CA ASP A 405 -19.62 -25.88 6.93
C ASP A 405 -18.44 -25.58 7.84
N THR A 406 -17.22 -25.83 7.40
CA THR A 406 -15.99 -25.50 8.14
C THR A 406 -15.81 -23.98 8.20
N LEU A 407 -16.01 -23.27 7.09
CA LEU A 407 -15.94 -21.81 7.04
C LEU A 407 -17.06 -21.16 7.87
N ASN A 408 -18.27 -21.71 7.85
CA ASN A 408 -19.42 -21.21 8.61
C ASN A 408 -19.22 -21.26 10.13
N GLN A 409 -18.26 -22.04 10.63
CA GLN A 409 -17.88 -22.04 12.05
C GLN A 409 -17.09 -20.79 12.46
N GLY A 410 -16.67 -19.94 11.52
CA GLY A 410 -16.02 -18.66 11.77
C GLY A 410 -14.53 -18.75 12.14
N PRO A 411 -13.67 -19.36 11.29
CA PRO A 411 -12.23 -19.29 11.45
C PRO A 411 -11.73 -17.84 11.26
N GLY A 412 -10.51 -17.54 11.70
CA GLY A 412 -9.84 -16.27 11.41
C GLY A 412 -9.22 -16.23 10.02
N TYR A 413 -8.79 -17.40 9.50
CA TYR A 413 -7.99 -17.50 8.28
C TYR A 413 -8.40 -18.68 7.38
N LEU A 414 -8.25 -18.50 6.07
CA LEU A 414 -8.37 -19.54 5.07
C LEU A 414 -7.13 -19.52 4.16
N PHE A 415 -6.49 -20.67 3.99
CA PHE A 415 -5.63 -20.94 2.85
C PHE A 415 -6.30 -22.00 1.98
N MET A 416 -6.40 -21.73 0.68
CA MET A 416 -7.02 -22.65 -0.28
C MET A 416 -6.16 -22.74 -1.54
N ILE A 417 -5.81 -23.97 -1.93
CA ILE A 417 -5.06 -24.25 -3.16
C ILE A 417 -5.76 -25.33 -3.98
N GLY A 418 -5.96 -25.05 -5.26
CA GLY A 418 -6.62 -25.94 -6.20
C GLY A 418 -6.58 -25.39 -7.63
N HIS A 419 -6.85 -26.23 -8.62
CA HIS A 419 -7.15 -25.74 -9.96
C HIS A 419 -8.42 -24.89 -9.93
N GLY A 420 -8.55 -23.96 -10.85
CA GLY A 420 -9.78 -23.20 -10.92
C GLY A 420 -9.86 -22.26 -12.09
N ASN A 421 -10.93 -21.50 -12.07
CA ASN A 421 -11.16 -20.35 -12.91
C ASN A 421 -11.88 -19.30 -12.05
N TRP A 422 -12.40 -18.25 -12.68
CA TRP A 422 -13.06 -17.19 -11.93
C TRP A 422 -14.27 -17.71 -11.13
N TRP A 423 -15.07 -18.62 -11.67
CA TRP A 423 -16.33 -19.01 -11.03
C TRP A 423 -16.23 -20.23 -10.09
N ARG A 424 -15.07 -20.91 -9.99
CA ARG A 424 -14.87 -22.05 -9.08
C ARG A 424 -13.41 -22.34 -8.76
N ILE A 425 -13.19 -22.93 -7.59
CA ILE A 425 -11.90 -23.51 -7.16
C ILE A 425 -12.13 -25.00 -6.84
N GLN A 426 -11.28 -25.86 -7.38
CA GLN A 426 -11.31 -27.30 -7.12
C GLN A 426 -10.87 -27.58 -5.69
N VAL A 427 -11.72 -28.30 -4.97
CA VAL A 427 -11.46 -28.68 -3.57
C VAL A 427 -11.08 -30.14 -3.42
N ASP A 428 -11.44 -30.96 -4.40
CA ASP A 428 -11.01 -32.35 -4.54
C ASP A 428 -10.87 -32.68 -6.03
N ARG A 429 -9.65 -33.02 -6.46
CA ARG A 429 -9.36 -33.32 -7.85
C ARG A 429 -9.84 -34.71 -8.24
N SER A 430 -9.62 -35.68 -7.37
CA SER A 430 -9.97 -37.08 -7.57
C SER A 430 -11.48 -37.29 -7.68
N ALA A 431 -12.25 -36.62 -6.82
CA ALA A 431 -13.71 -36.66 -6.81
C ALA A 431 -14.36 -35.58 -7.69
N GLY A 432 -13.58 -34.66 -8.25
CA GLY A 432 -14.07 -33.57 -9.09
C GLY A 432 -14.92 -32.53 -8.36
N GLN A 433 -14.74 -32.38 -7.03
CA GLN A 433 -15.48 -31.44 -6.21
C GLN A 433 -14.93 -30.02 -6.35
N THR A 434 -15.81 -29.04 -6.36
CA THR A 434 -15.44 -27.62 -6.52
C THR A 434 -16.25 -26.73 -5.60
N PHE A 435 -15.60 -25.73 -5.00
CA PHE A 435 -16.23 -24.63 -4.29
C PHE A 435 -16.42 -23.45 -5.25
N ASP A 436 -17.68 -23.06 -5.47
CA ASP A 436 -18.05 -22.09 -6.51
C ASP A 436 -18.62 -20.77 -5.96
N LEU A 437 -19.08 -19.90 -6.88
CA LEU A 437 -19.69 -18.61 -6.53
C LEU A 437 -20.95 -18.76 -5.68
N GLU A 438 -21.74 -19.80 -5.88
CA GLU A 438 -22.96 -20.02 -5.10
C GLU A 438 -22.60 -20.42 -3.67
N ASN A 439 -21.61 -21.31 -3.50
CA ASN A 439 -21.09 -21.64 -2.17
C ASN A 439 -20.57 -20.38 -1.45
N ALA A 440 -19.75 -19.58 -2.12
CA ALA A 440 -19.18 -18.34 -1.57
C ALA A 440 -20.25 -17.31 -1.12
N ARG A 441 -21.29 -17.09 -1.95
CA ARG A 441 -22.40 -16.15 -1.67
C ARG A 441 -23.35 -16.63 -0.57
N ASN A 442 -23.31 -17.92 -0.26
CA ASN A 442 -24.17 -18.56 0.74
C ASN A 442 -23.45 -18.91 2.04
N LEU A 443 -22.19 -18.49 2.20
CA LEU A 443 -21.53 -18.53 3.51
C LEU A 443 -22.29 -17.67 4.54
N LEU A 444 -22.37 -18.18 5.76
CA LEU A 444 -23.11 -17.66 6.92
C LEU A 444 -22.22 -17.52 8.16
N ASN A 445 -20.90 -17.51 7.99
CA ASN A 445 -19.98 -17.33 9.10
C ASN A 445 -20.25 -16.00 9.84
N PRO A 446 -20.26 -16.02 11.19
CA PRO A 446 -20.72 -14.88 12.00
C PRO A 446 -19.80 -13.66 11.95
N SER A 447 -18.54 -13.86 11.58
CA SER A 447 -17.53 -12.82 11.37
C SER A 447 -16.66 -13.24 10.18
N GLY A 448 -16.13 -12.28 9.44
CA GLY A 448 -15.32 -12.59 8.27
C GLY A 448 -13.91 -13.09 8.61
N PHE A 449 -13.27 -13.75 7.65
CA PHE A 449 -11.90 -14.25 7.72
C PHE A 449 -11.00 -13.57 6.69
N PHE A 450 -9.68 -13.71 6.85
CA PHE A 450 -8.71 -13.36 5.80
C PHE A 450 -8.36 -14.61 4.99
N ASP A 451 -8.47 -14.53 3.65
CA ASP A 451 -8.16 -15.65 2.78
C ASP A 451 -7.00 -15.41 1.82
N VAL A 452 -6.21 -16.45 1.62
CA VAL A 452 -5.16 -16.53 0.60
C VAL A 452 -5.47 -17.69 -0.35
N LEU A 453 -5.71 -17.35 -1.62
CA LEU A 453 -6.18 -18.27 -2.66
C LEU A 453 -5.09 -18.49 -3.71
N ILE A 454 -4.65 -19.73 -3.87
CA ILE A 454 -3.79 -20.18 -4.97
C ILE A 454 -4.65 -20.95 -5.97
N SER A 455 -5.15 -20.23 -6.98
CA SER A 455 -5.95 -20.79 -8.07
C SER A 455 -5.97 -19.81 -9.25
N CYS A 456 -5.93 -20.34 -10.47
CA CYS A 456 -6.11 -19.53 -11.67
C CYS A 456 -7.44 -18.75 -11.60
N HIS A 457 -7.37 -17.42 -11.72
CA HIS A 457 -8.48 -16.47 -11.70
C HIS A 457 -9.35 -16.47 -10.43
N GLY A 458 -8.98 -17.23 -9.40
CA GLY A 458 -9.78 -17.41 -8.19
C GLY A 458 -10.02 -16.10 -7.41
N ASN A 459 -9.19 -15.10 -7.66
CA ASN A 459 -9.27 -13.76 -7.06
C ASN A 459 -9.35 -12.62 -8.10
N SER A 460 -9.91 -12.90 -9.29
CA SER A 460 -10.07 -11.88 -10.34
C SER A 460 -10.99 -10.74 -9.91
N VAL A 461 -10.52 -9.50 -10.08
CA VAL A 461 -11.31 -8.27 -9.93
C VAL A 461 -12.24 -8.06 -11.13
N TYR A 462 -11.74 -8.38 -12.34
CA TYR A 462 -12.43 -8.19 -13.61
C TYR A 462 -13.67 -9.07 -13.74
N GLU A 463 -13.54 -10.32 -13.30
CA GLU A 463 -14.57 -11.34 -13.39
C GLU A 463 -15.33 -11.49 -12.05
N SER A 464 -16.43 -12.25 -12.04
CA SER A 464 -17.05 -12.69 -10.79
C SER A 464 -16.23 -13.82 -10.18
N SER A 465 -15.20 -13.48 -9.40
CA SER A 465 -14.33 -14.48 -8.79
C SER A 465 -14.86 -15.09 -7.49
N VAL A 466 -14.39 -16.28 -7.10
CA VAL A 466 -14.72 -16.90 -5.79
C VAL A 466 -14.29 -15.99 -4.64
N GLY A 467 -13.06 -15.45 -4.66
CA GLY A 467 -12.59 -14.48 -3.66
C GLY A 467 -13.46 -13.23 -3.59
N LYS A 468 -13.85 -12.66 -4.74
CA LYS A 468 -14.78 -11.51 -4.81
C LYS A 468 -16.16 -11.85 -4.26
N ALA A 469 -16.67 -13.05 -4.54
CA ALA A 469 -17.96 -13.51 -4.04
C ALA A 469 -17.96 -13.71 -2.51
N MET A 470 -16.87 -14.22 -1.93
CA MET A 470 -16.71 -14.29 -0.47
C MET A 470 -16.60 -12.89 0.15
N LEU A 471 -15.80 -12.01 -0.45
CA LEU A 471 -15.60 -10.65 0.04
C LEU A 471 -16.89 -9.81 0.03
N LEU A 472 -17.70 -9.91 -1.02
CA LEU A 472 -18.92 -9.11 -1.18
C LEU A 472 -20.17 -9.78 -0.58
N ASN A 473 -20.05 -10.96 0.03
CA ASN A 473 -21.16 -11.58 0.73
C ASN A 473 -21.52 -10.76 1.99
N PRO A 474 -22.74 -10.21 2.11
CA PRO A 474 -23.14 -9.40 3.27
C PRO A 474 -23.45 -10.24 4.52
N ARG A 475 -23.63 -11.57 4.39
CA ARG A 475 -24.01 -12.48 5.47
C ARG A 475 -22.85 -13.32 6.01
N GLY A 476 -21.66 -13.20 5.41
CA GLY A 476 -20.50 -14.02 5.73
C GLY A 476 -19.35 -13.77 4.75
N GLY A 477 -18.56 -14.81 4.49
CA GLY A 477 -17.37 -14.78 3.65
C GLY A 477 -16.21 -14.04 4.29
N SER A 478 -15.32 -13.46 3.48
CA SER A 478 -14.07 -12.86 3.94
C SER A 478 -14.17 -11.35 4.22
N ILE A 479 -13.25 -10.84 5.03
CA ILE A 479 -13.00 -9.39 5.19
C ILE A 479 -11.96 -8.86 4.20
N ALA A 480 -11.07 -9.72 3.73
CA ALA A 480 -10.06 -9.44 2.73
C ALA A 480 -9.63 -10.75 2.07
N SER A 481 -9.37 -10.70 0.77
CA SER A 481 -9.07 -11.87 -0.06
C SER A 481 -7.87 -11.56 -0.95
N LEU A 482 -6.80 -12.36 -0.81
CA LEU A 482 -5.57 -12.25 -1.58
C LEU A 482 -5.43 -13.45 -2.49
N GLY A 483 -5.06 -13.22 -3.75
CA GLY A 483 -4.79 -14.31 -4.69
C GLY A 483 -4.65 -13.82 -6.13
N SER A 484 -4.44 -14.75 -7.05
CA SER A 484 -4.27 -14.43 -8.47
C SER A 484 -5.58 -14.08 -9.16
N GLY A 485 -5.59 -12.95 -9.88
CA GLY A 485 -6.64 -12.58 -10.82
C GLY A 485 -6.46 -13.18 -12.22
N LYS A 486 -5.32 -13.82 -12.50
CA LYS A 486 -4.97 -14.46 -13.77
C LYS A 486 -4.44 -15.87 -13.52
N LEU A 487 -3.52 -16.37 -14.34
CA LEU A 487 -2.93 -17.69 -14.12
C LEU A 487 -2.18 -17.70 -12.78
N ASP A 488 -2.23 -18.83 -12.09
CA ASP A 488 -1.41 -19.08 -10.90
C ASP A 488 -0.45 -20.24 -11.17
N PHE A 489 0.74 -20.18 -10.59
CA PHE A 489 1.72 -21.27 -10.62
C PHE A 489 2.07 -21.63 -9.18
N PRO A 490 1.62 -22.80 -8.69
CA PRO A 490 1.62 -23.12 -7.27
C PRO A 490 3.01 -23.11 -6.63
N ASP A 491 4.05 -23.51 -7.36
CA ASP A 491 5.45 -23.47 -6.89
C ASP A 491 5.96 -22.05 -6.58
N TYR A 492 5.33 -21.03 -7.18
CA TYR A 492 5.63 -19.62 -6.95
C TYR A 492 4.60 -18.97 -6.03
N GLY A 493 3.30 -19.22 -6.23
CA GLY A 493 2.22 -18.69 -5.39
C GLY A 493 2.38 -19.11 -3.91
N ILE A 494 2.90 -20.32 -3.65
CA ILE A 494 3.17 -20.79 -2.29
C ILE A 494 4.17 -19.92 -1.54
N LEU A 495 5.14 -19.31 -2.25
CA LEU A 495 6.17 -18.46 -1.66
C LEU A 495 5.58 -17.13 -1.18
N ILE A 496 4.66 -16.56 -1.96
CA ILE A 496 3.88 -15.37 -1.59
C ILE A 496 3.00 -15.72 -0.37
N ALA A 497 2.24 -16.81 -0.43
CA ALA A 497 1.36 -17.23 0.65
C ALA A 497 2.11 -17.48 1.98
N GLU A 498 3.24 -18.19 1.94
CA GLU A 498 4.07 -18.39 3.13
C GLU A 498 4.58 -17.06 3.71
N SER A 499 4.97 -16.13 2.85
CA SER A 499 5.49 -14.82 3.27
C SER A 499 4.40 -13.97 3.92
N VAL A 500 3.18 -14.00 3.39
CA VAL A 500 2.01 -13.33 3.99
C VAL A 500 1.82 -13.79 5.43
N PHE A 501 1.75 -15.10 5.68
CA PHE A 501 1.55 -15.62 7.03
C PHE A 501 2.75 -15.39 7.95
N VAL A 502 3.97 -15.42 7.42
CA VAL A 502 5.18 -15.03 8.17
C VAL A 502 5.11 -13.56 8.59
N ASN A 503 4.75 -12.66 7.68
CA ASN A 503 4.66 -11.23 7.95
C ASN A 503 3.63 -10.94 9.06
N ILE A 504 2.47 -11.60 9.00
CA ILE A 504 1.42 -11.46 10.01
C ILE A 504 1.89 -11.99 11.36
N PHE A 505 2.30 -13.25 11.45
CA PHE A 505 2.47 -13.94 12.73
C PHE A 505 3.86 -13.82 13.36
N ARG A 506 4.89 -13.48 12.57
CA ARG A 506 6.26 -13.32 13.06
C ARG A 506 6.68 -11.85 13.11
N ASP A 507 6.37 -11.09 12.06
CA ASP A 507 6.94 -9.75 11.86
C ASP A 507 5.99 -8.63 12.33
N GLY A 508 4.78 -8.97 12.79
CA GLY A 508 3.81 -8.02 13.33
C GLY A 508 3.22 -7.08 12.28
N LEU A 509 3.19 -7.51 11.02
CA LEU A 509 2.62 -6.79 9.88
C LEU A 509 1.18 -7.23 9.65
N PHE A 510 0.33 -6.91 10.61
CA PHE A 510 -1.02 -7.46 10.75
C PHE A 510 -2.12 -6.68 10.01
N TYR A 511 -1.80 -5.57 9.33
CA TYR A 511 -2.76 -4.98 8.40
C TYR A 511 -2.75 -5.76 7.08
N ALA A 512 -3.91 -6.05 6.50
CA ALA A 512 -4.00 -6.89 5.30
C ALA A 512 -3.10 -6.39 4.13
N GLY A 513 -3.06 -5.08 3.90
CA GLY A 513 -2.21 -4.46 2.88
C GLY A 513 -0.73 -4.52 3.22
N GLN A 514 -0.37 -4.51 4.51
CA GLN A 514 1.00 -4.76 4.94
C GLN A 514 1.41 -6.17 4.61
N ALA A 515 0.63 -7.16 5.07
CA ALA A 515 0.91 -8.57 4.88
C ALA A 515 1.12 -8.92 3.39
N ASP A 516 0.26 -8.45 2.49
CA ASP A 516 0.39 -8.64 1.04
C ASP A 516 1.63 -7.97 0.45
N LEU A 517 1.72 -6.65 0.53
CA LEU A 517 2.71 -5.92 -0.26
C LEU A 517 4.13 -6.09 0.25
N THR A 518 4.32 -6.32 1.56
CA THR A 518 5.62 -6.71 2.08
C THR A 518 6.01 -8.14 1.68
N ALA A 519 5.03 -9.05 1.55
CA ALA A 519 5.28 -10.38 1.01
C ALA A 519 5.70 -10.29 -0.47
N ARG A 520 5.01 -9.49 -1.28
CA ARG A 520 5.38 -9.25 -2.68
C ARG A 520 6.74 -8.56 -2.81
N ALA A 521 7.05 -7.60 -1.95
CA ALA A 521 8.35 -6.92 -1.93
C ALA A 521 9.53 -7.86 -1.64
N THR A 522 9.33 -8.84 -0.75
CA THR A 522 10.32 -9.91 -0.43
C THR A 522 10.72 -10.72 -1.67
N TRP A 523 9.88 -10.67 -2.70
CA TRP A 523 10.03 -11.42 -3.94
C TRP A 523 10.15 -10.53 -5.18
N ALA A 524 10.34 -9.21 -5.00
CA ALA A 524 10.41 -8.24 -6.11
C ALA A 524 11.54 -8.53 -7.10
N GLY A 525 12.71 -8.98 -6.61
CA GLY A 525 13.81 -9.35 -7.48
C GLY A 525 13.48 -10.54 -8.39
N MET A 526 12.60 -11.45 -7.94
CA MET A 526 12.11 -12.57 -8.73
C MET A 526 11.43 -12.11 -10.03
N ALA A 527 10.63 -11.03 -9.98
CA ALA A 527 9.98 -10.47 -11.17
C ALA A 527 10.96 -9.92 -12.22
N THR A 528 12.23 -9.74 -11.86
CA THR A 528 13.32 -9.35 -12.76
C THR A 528 14.11 -10.53 -13.32
N THR A 529 13.81 -11.74 -12.85
CA THR A 529 14.51 -12.98 -13.27
C THR A 529 13.61 -13.85 -14.13
N SER A 530 12.37 -14.03 -13.70
CA SER A 530 11.45 -15.01 -14.26
C SER A 530 10.18 -14.32 -14.76
N PRO A 531 9.81 -14.47 -16.05
CA PRO A 531 8.54 -13.95 -16.56
C PRO A 531 7.32 -14.58 -15.85
N LEU A 532 7.44 -15.80 -15.32
CA LEU A 532 6.38 -16.44 -14.53
C LEU A 532 6.19 -15.73 -13.18
N ALA A 533 7.29 -15.41 -12.51
CA ALA A 533 7.26 -14.68 -11.26
C ALA A 533 6.71 -13.27 -11.43
N ARG A 534 7.12 -12.60 -12.50
CA ARG A 534 6.64 -11.28 -12.89
C ARG A 534 5.15 -11.27 -13.09
N HIS A 535 4.64 -12.22 -13.88
CA HIS A 535 3.21 -12.43 -14.08
C HIS A 535 2.49 -12.57 -12.74
N LEU A 536 2.99 -13.43 -11.83
CA LEU A 536 2.33 -13.68 -10.56
C LEU A 536 2.30 -12.46 -9.64
N LEU A 537 3.42 -11.75 -9.49
CA LEU A 537 3.45 -10.56 -8.65
C LEU A 537 2.47 -9.48 -9.14
N MET A 538 2.30 -9.35 -10.46
CA MET A 538 1.32 -8.46 -11.07
C MET A 538 -0.11 -9.01 -10.98
N ALA A 539 -0.31 -10.32 -11.11
CA ALA A 539 -1.63 -10.95 -11.13
C ALA A 539 -2.26 -11.04 -9.74
N TYR A 540 -1.45 -11.06 -8.69
CA TYR A 540 -1.94 -11.05 -7.32
C TYR A 540 -2.55 -9.69 -6.96
N ASN A 541 -3.77 -9.73 -6.45
CA ASN A 541 -4.49 -8.55 -5.97
C ASN A 541 -5.03 -8.84 -4.57
N LEU A 542 -4.88 -7.87 -3.66
CA LEU A 542 -5.58 -7.85 -2.39
C LEU A 542 -6.91 -7.13 -2.59
N MET A 543 -8.02 -7.84 -2.33
CA MET A 543 -9.34 -7.24 -2.30
C MET A 543 -9.81 -7.02 -0.85
N GLY A 544 -10.46 -5.89 -0.59
CA GLY A 544 -10.89 -5.44 0.74
C GLY A 544 -10.31 -4.06 1.08
N ASP A 545 -10.10 -3.81 2.37
CA ASP A 545 -9.45 -2.61 2.90
C ASP A 545 -7.98 -2.92 3.27
N PRO A 546 -6.99 -2.17 2.77
CA PRO A 546 -5.58 -2.45 3.06
C PRO A 546 -5.22 -2.22 4.54
N SER A 547 -6.02 -1.45 5.26
CA SER A 547 -5.90 -1.14 6.68
C SER A 547 -6.82 -1.99 7.57
N ALA A 548 -7.45 -3.03 7.02
CA ALA A 548 -8.11 -4.06 7.81
C ALA A 548 -7.09 -4.74 8.74
N GLU A 549 -7.29 -4.60 10.05
CA GLU A 549 -6.39 -5.14 11.06
C GLU A 549 -6.74 -6.59 11.40
N LEU A 550 -5.87 -7.53 11.01
CA LEU A 550 -6.09 -8.96 11.14
C LEU A 550 -5.84 -9.45 12.57
N TRP A 551 -6.81 -10.11 13.20
CA TRP A 551 -6.62 -10.69 14.53
C TRP A 551 -5.59 -11.81 14.51
N THR A 552 -4.57 -11.75 15.37
CA THR A 552 -3.56 -12.82 15.49
C THR A 552 -3.76 -13.70 16.72
N ARG A 553 -4.65 -13.27 17.62
CA ARG A 553 -5.06 -14.02 18.80
C ARG A 553 -6.47 -13.66 19.25
N ALA A 554 -6.99 -14.37 20.24
CA ALA A 554 -8.23 -13.97 20.91
C ALA A 554 -8.07 -12.56 21.52
N PRO A 555 -9.04 -11.64 21.32
CA PRO A 555 -8.90 -10.26 21.79
C PRO A 555 -8.96 -10.17 23.31
N ASP A 556 -8.00 -9.48 23.90
CA ASP A 556 -8.06 -9.10 25.31
C ASP A 556 -8.95 -7.86 25.52
N ALA A 557 -9.44 -7.68 26.75
CA ALA A 557 -10.14 -6.47 27.15
C ALA A 557 -9.16 -5.35 27.54
N LEU A 558 -9.54 -4.10 27.25
CA LEU A 558 -8.85 -2.90 27.73
C LEU A 558 -9.60 -2.31 28.93
N ASP A 559 -8.88 -2.13 30.04
CA ASP A 559 -9.32 -1.37 31.20
C ASP A 559 -8.93 0.09 31.00
N VAL A 560 -9.89 0.92 30.56
CA VAL A 560 -9.66 2.35 30.27
C VAL A 560 -10.22 3.22 31.39
N SER A 561 -9.36 4.00 32.03
CA SER A 561 -9.72 5.00 33.05
C SER A 561 -9.45 6.40 32.51
N TYR A 562 -10.45 7.28 32.63
CA TYR A 562 -10.44 8.63 32.11
C TYR A 562 -11.30 9.55 32.98
N ASP A 563 -11.13 10.86 32.85
CA ASP A 563 -11.99 11.84 33.50
C ASP A 563 -13.40 11.75 32.89
N THR A 564 -14.45 11.61 33.71
CA THR A 564 -15.82 11.41 33.20
C THR A 564 -16.41 12.65 32.53
N VAL A 565 -15.73 13.78 32.64
CA VAL A 565 -16.02 15.05 31.98
C VAL A 565 -14.70 15.66 31.53
N LEU A 566 -14.61 16.12 30.29
CA LEU A 566 -13.46 16.89 29.81
C LEU A 566 -13.58 18.34 30.32
N ASP A 567 -12.70 18.77 31.22
CA ASP A 567 -12.67 20.12 31.84
C ASP A 567 -11.23 20.63 31.90
N GLY A 568 -10.66 20.94 30.74
CA GLY A 568 -9.25 21.30 30.56
C GLY A 568 -8.39 20.09 30.20
N ASN A 569 -7.32 19.85 30.97
CA ASN A 569 -6.46 18.68 30.77
C ASN A 569 -7.24 17.37 30.93
N PHE A 570 -7.04 16.44 30.00
CA PHE A 570 -7.75 15.17 29.95
C PHE A 570 -6.77 14.00 29.95
N THR A 571 -6.77 13.22 31.03
CA THR A 571 -5.84 12.09 31.18
C THR A 571 -6.56 10.78 30.86
N VAL A 572 -5.94 9.94 30.03
CA VAL A 572 -6.42 8.59 29.73
C VAL A 572 -5.36 7.58 30.16
N ARG A 573 -5.78 6.60 30.95
CA ARG A 573 -4.96 5.46 31.39
C ARG A 573 -5.53 4.19 30.80
N VAL A 574 -4.66 3.36 30.26
CA VAL A 574 -5.00 2.11 29.60
C VAL A 574 -4.21 0.99 30.24
N ALA A 575 -4.94 0.00 30.75
CA ALA A 575 -4.40 -1.23 31.29
C ALA A 575 -5.11 -2.44 30.68
N SER A 576 -4.58 -3.64 30.91
CA SER A 576 -5.26 -4.90 30.69
C SER A 576 -4.78 -5.89 31.73
N ASN A 577 -5.72 -6.58 32.39
CA ASN A 577 -5.43 -7.54 33.45
C ASN A 577 -4.49 -6.96 34.53
N GLY A 578 -4.70 -5.69 34.89
CA GLY A 578 -3.92 -4.97 35.90
C GLY A 578 -2.53 -4.49 35.46
N SER A 579 -2.11 -4.73 34.20
CA SER A 579 -0.83 -4.28 33.66
C SER A 579 -1.00 -3.09 32.71
N PRO A 580 -0.11 -2.08 32.72
CA PRO A 580 -0.20 -0.92 31.82
C PRO A 580 0.04 -1.33 30.36
N VAL A 581 -0.78 -0.81 29.45
CA VAL A 581 -0.66 -1.08 28.01
C VAL A 581 0.06 0.08 27.34
N ARG A 582 1.31 -0.14 26.92
CA ARG A 582 2.10 0.84 26.16
C ARG A 582 1.69 0.86 24.69
N GLY A 583 1.68 2.05 24.09
CA GLY A 583 1.42 2.21 22.67
C GLY A 583 0.02 1.79 22.25
N ALA A 584 -0.97 1.93 23.14
CA ALA A 584 -2.38 1.95 22.76
C ALA A 584 -2.66 3.30 22.09
N VAL A 585 -3.44 3.28 21.01
CA VAL A 585 -3.89 4.47 20.30
C VAL A 585 -5.09 5.02 21.05
N VAL A 586 -5.00 6.28 21.47
CA VAL A 586 -6.07 7.01 22.13
C VAL A 586 -6.46 8.18 21.25
N SER A 587 -7.69 8.16 20.73
CA SER A 587 -8.23 9.18 19.83
C SER A 587 -9.39 9.92 20.50
N ILE A 588 -9.39 11.23 20.37
CA ILE A 588 -10.51 12.11 20.71
C ILE A 588 -11.05 12.66 19.39
N THR A 589 -12.31 12.34 19.07
CA THR A 589 -12.96 12.77 17.84
C THR A 589 -14.27 13.53 18.12
N GLY A 590 -14.47 14.65 17.42
CA GLY A 590 -15.68 15.46 17.36
C GLY A 590 -15.89 16.02 15.95
N PRO A 591 -16.91 16.87 15.70
CA PRO A 591 -17.19 17.42 14.37
C PRO A 591 -15.97 18.07 13.69
N GLU A 592 -15.12 18.75 14.47
CA GLU A 592 -13.92 19.45 13.99
C GLU A 592 -12.65 19.03 14.77
N THR A 593 -12.77 18.05 15.67
CA THR A 593 -11.67 17.59 16.50
C THR A 593 -11.20 16.22 16.05
N HIS A 594 -9.91 16.08 15.78
CA HIS A 594 -9.24 14.79 15.62
C HIS A 594 -7.85 14.83 16.27
N ILE A 595 -7.76 14.37 17.51
CA ILE A 595 -6.50 14.37 18.28
C ILE A 595 -6.17 12.93 18.66
N VAL A 596 -5.00 12.47 18.27
CA VAL A 596 -4.53 11.10 18.50
C VAL A 596 -3.24 11.13 19.29
N LYS A 597 -3.13 10.29 20.32
CA LYS A 597 -1.91 10.09 21.11
C LYS A 597 -1.70 8.60 21.40
N LEU A 598 -0.45 8.23 21.67
CA LEU A 598 -0.10 6.90 22.19
C LEU A 598 0.08 6.95 23.71
N THR A 599 -0.27 5.86 24.38
CA THR A 599 0.10 5.67 25.78
C THR A 599 1.61 5.46 25.97
N ASP A 600 2.16 6.04 27.04
CA ASP A 600 3.55 5.86 27.46
C ASP A 600 3.81 4.46 28.08
N ALA A 601 5.01 4.22 28.60
CA ALA A 601 5.37 2.96 29.25
C ALA A 601 4.56 2.64 30.52
N ARG A 602 3.84 3.62 31.08
CA ARG A 602 2.93 3.47 32.22
C ARG A 602 1.48 3.33 31.78
N GLY A 603 1.22 3.23 30.47
CA GLY A 603 -0.12 3.14 29.92
C GLY A 603 -0.88 4.47 29.98
N VAL A 604 -0.20 5.61 30.04
CA VAL A 604 -0.84 6.92 30.23
C VAL A 604 -0.63 7.82 29.03
N THR A 605 -1.67 8.57 28.66
CA THR A 605 -1.55 9.74 27.78
C THR A 605 -2.31 10.92 28.37
N LEU A 606 -1.86 12.13 28.03
CA LEU A 606 -2.43 13.39 28.49
C LEU A 606 -2.76 14.26 27.28
N PHE A 607 -4.00 14.72 27.17
CA PHE A 607 -4.39 15.77 26.25
C PHE A 607 -4.41 17.09 27.03
N GLU A 608 -3.53 18.01 26.64
CA GLU A 608 -3.37 19.29 27.33
C GLU A 608 -4.37 20.29 26.74
N ASN A 609 -5.39 20.64 27.53
CA ASN A 609 -6.48 21.55 27.15
C ASN A 609 -6.89 21.45 25.67
N PRO A 610 -7.39 20.28 25.21
CA PRO A 610 -7.75 20.12 23.80
C PRO A 610 -8.86 21.12 23.44
N GLU A 611 -8.71 21.77 22.30
CA GLU A 611 -9.73 22.68 21.76
C GLU A 611 -10.88 21.84 21.19
N ILE A 612 -12.04 21.88 21.85
CA ILE A 612 -13.23 21.10 21.49
C ILE A 612 -14.42 22.05 21.28
N SER A 613 -14.99 22.03 20.06
CA SER A 613 -16.16 22.84 19.71
C SER A 613 -17.51 22.18 20.06
N SER A 614 -17.53 20.88 20.36
CA SER A 614 -18.74 20.10 20.68
C SER A 614 -19.00 19.89 22.17
N ASP A 615 -20.27 19.66 22.54
CA ASP A 615 -20.67 19.36 23.93
C ASP A 615 -20.24 17.96 24.39
N THR A 616 -19.93 17.09 23.43
CA THR A 616 -19.43 15.74 23.66
C THR A 616 -18.32 15.43 22.69
N ILE A 617 -17.39 14.57 23.12
CA ILE A 617 -16.41 13.93 22.27
C ILE A 617 -16.62 12.42 22.26
N THR A 618 -16.17 11.77 21.19
CA THR A 618 -15.96 10.32 21.21
C THR A 618 -14.51 10.05 21.59
N LEU A 619 -14.30 9.36 22.71
CA LEU A 619 -13.01 8.79 23.09
C LEU A 619 -12.95 7.35 22.57
N VAL A 620 -11.90 7.05 21.80
CA VAL A 620 -11.65 5.72 21.26
C VAL A 620 -10.27 5.26 21.69
N VAL A 621 -10.19 4.05 22.24
CA VAL A 621 -8.92 3.39 22.59
C VAL A 621 -8.82 2.08 21.83
N THR A 622 -7.74 1.94 21.05
CA THR A 622 -7.45 0.72 20.30
C THR A 622 -6.03 0.23 20.54
N LYS A 623 -5.85 -1.09 20.41
CA LYS A 623 -4.56 -1.76 20.41
C LYS A 623 -4.72 -3.08 19.66
N HIS A 624 -3.71 -3.48 18.90
CA HIS A 624 -3.70 -4.75 18.19
C HIS A 624 -3.98 -5.93 19.13
N ASP A 625 -4.91 -6.80 18.74
CA ASP A 625 -5.45 -7.91 19.54
C ASP A 625 -6.15 -7.51 20.85
N PHE A 626 -6.72 -6.31 20.91
CA PHE A 626 -7.62 -5.91 21.97
C PHE A 626 -8.96 -5.43 21.42
N ALA A 627 -10.03 -5.73 22.14
CA ALA A 627 -11.35 -5.17 21.82
C ALA A 627 -11.31 -3.64 21.97
N PRO A 628 -11.77 -2.86 20.96
CA PRO A 628 -11.72 -1.41 21.03
C PRO A 628 -12.71 -0.88 22.08
N VAL A 629 -12.31 0.17 22.79
CA VAL A 629 -13.20 0.89 23.73
C VAL A 629 -13.66 2.18 23.07
N VAL A 630 -14.98 2.37 22.97
CA VAL A 630 -15.60 3.56 22.37
C VAL A 630 -16.58 4.15 23.38
N VAL A 631 -16.34 5.39 23.81
CA VAL A 631 -17.16 6.06 24.84
C VAL A 631 -17.43 7.51 24.47
N GLN A 632 -18.61 8.00 24.81
CA GLN A 632 -18.93 9.43 24.73
C GLN A 632 -18.54 10.11 26.03
N VAL A 633 -17.79 11.20 25.94
CA VAL A 633 -17.38 12.00 27.11
C VAL A 633 -17.95 13.41 26.98
N PRO A 634 -18.74 13.88 27.95
CA PRO A 634 -19.23 15.25 27.95
C PRO A 634 -18.10 16.25 28.20
N VAL A 635 -18.22 17.42 27.58
CA VAL A 635 -17.26 18.52 27.68
C VAL A 635 -17.84 19.61 28.57
N ARG A 636 -17.12 20.02 29.61
CA ARG A 636 -17.54 21.16 30.43
C ARG A 636 -17.08 22.45 29.77
N ARG A 637 -18.04 23.22 29.26
CA ARG A 637 -17.80 24.59 28.79
C ARG A 637 -17.75 25.55 29.98
N ARG A 638 -16.72 26.37 30.08
CA ARG A 638 -16.64 27.50 31.02
C ARG A 638 -16.66 28.80 30.22
N GLY A 639 -17.53 29.74 30.60
CA GLY A 639 -17.67 31.03 29.91
C GLY A 639 -18.27 30.92 28.51
N ALA A 640 -18.14 31.98 27.72
CA ALA A 640 -18.54 31.95 26.31
C ALA A 640 -17.54 31.13 25.48
N VAL A 641 -18.04 30.34 24.54
CA VAL A 641 -17.23 29.51 23.62
C VAL A 641 -17.62 29.93 22.22
N LEU A 642 -16.63 30.28 21.40
CA LEU A 642 -16.87 30.64 20.01
C LEU A 642 -16.44 29.52 19.10
N ASP A 643 -17.31 29.18 18.15
CA ASP A 643 -16.99 28.37 16.99
C ASP A 643 -16.96 29.30 15.77
N ALA A 644 -16.10 28.99 14.79
CA ALA A 644 -15.97 29.78 13.59
C ALA A 644 -15.92 28.91 12.34
N GLU A 645 -16.66 29.28 11.31
CA GLU A 645 -16.52 28.68 9.98
C GLU A 645 -16.01 29.75 9.01
N LEU A 646 -14.97 29.43 8.24
CA LEU A 646 -14.50 30.27 7.14
C LEU A 646 -14.66 29.55 5.81
N SER A 647 -15.47 30.10 4.92
CA SER A 647 -15.73 29.49 3.61
C SER A 647 -15.67 30.49 2.46
N SER A 648 -15.40 29.97 1.26
CA SER A 648 -15.58 30.69 0.00
C SER A 648 -16.72 30.05 -0.78
N GLY A 649 -17.67 30.85 -1.25
CA GLY A 649 -18.82 30.34 -2.01
C GLY A 649 -18.46 29.67 -3.35
N THR A 650 -17.24 29.89 -3.85
CA THR A 650 -16.68 29.27 -5.06
C THR A 650 -15.19 29.01 -4.86
N VAL A 651 -14.63 28.00 -5.53
CA VAL A 651 -13.19 27.71 -5.54
C VAL A 651 -12.45 28.88 -6.22
N PRO A 652 -11.56 29.62 -5.52
CA PRO A 652 -10.86 30.75 -6.10
C PRO A 652 -9.82 30.33 -7.16
N GLU A 653 -9.67 31.12 -8.25
CA GLU A 653 -8.57 30.95 -9.20
C GLU A 653 -7.43 31.96 -8.93
N ALA A 654 -6.25 31.68 -9.48
CA ALA A 654 -5.13 32.61 -9.48
C ALA A 654 -5.53 33.99 -10.04
N GLY A 655 -5.23 35.04 -9.26
CA GLY A 655 -5.55 36.42 -9.62
C GLY A 655 -7.03 36.79 -9.48
N ASP A 656 -7.88 35.93 -8.92
CA ASP A 656 -9.26 36.28 -8.59
C ASP A 656 -9.38 37.08 -7.30
N THR A 657 -10.46 37.86 -7.25
CA THR A 657 -11.00 38.40 -6.00
C THR A 657 -12.28 37.63 -5.66
N PHE A 658 -12.41 37.22 -4.41
CA PHE A 658 -13.56 36.47 -3.91
C PHE A 658 -14.01 37.00 -2.55
N GLN A 659 -15.19 36.54 -2.10
CA GLN A 659 -15.69 36.83 -0.76
C GLN A 659 -15.43 35.65 0.16
N LEU A 660 -14.86 35.97 1.31
CA LEU A 660 -14.73 35.07 2.47
C LEU A 660 -15.93 35.32 3.39
N ARG A 661 -16.60 34.25 3.76
CA ARG A 661 -17.65 34.25 4.78
C ARG A 661 -17.07 33.71 6.06
N LEU A 662 -17.12 34.52 7.12
CA LEU A 662 -16.81 34.12 8.49
C LEU A 662 -18.11 34.03 9.28
N THR A 663 -18.47 32.84 9.73
CA THR A 663 -19.60 32.63 10.64
C THR A 663 -19.07 32.42 12.04
N LEU A 664 -19.46 33.27 13.00
CA LEU A 664 -19.11 33.11 14.42
C LEU A 664 -20.35 32.71 15.22
N ARG A 665 -20.24 31.63 16.00
CA ARG A 665 -21.32 31.13 16.84
C ARG A 665 -20.87 31.04 18.29
N ASN A 666 -21.65 31.59 19.23
CA ASN A 666 -21.41 31.36 20.65
C ASN A 666 -22.07 30.06 21.10
N ALA A 667 -21.28 29.01 21.25
CA ALA A 667 -21.71 27.71 21.75
C ALA A 667 -21.54 27.56 23.28
N GLY A 668 -21.11 28.61 23.98
CA GLY A 668 -21.00 28.64 25.43
C GLY A 668 -22.31 29.03 26.15
N PRO A 669 -22.44 28.70 27.45
CA PRO A 669 -23.61 29.05 28.26
C PRO A 669 -23.71 30.54 28.62
N GLU A 670 -22.67 31.34 28.39
CA GLU A 670 -22.61 32.77 28.75
C GLU A 670 -22.35 33.65 27.52
N ALA A 671 -22.71 34.93 27.61
CA ALA A 671 -22.44 35.90 26.53
C ALA A 671 -20.95 36.24 26.43
N THR A 672 -20.44 36.43 25.22
CA THR A 672 -19.00 36.69 24.98
C THR A 672 -18.50 38.05 25.49
N GLY A 673 -19.39 39.05 25.55
CA GLY A 673 -18.96 40.45 25.52
C GLY A 673 -18.41 40.85 24.13
N PRO A 674 -17.98 42.11 23.92
CA PRO A 674 -17.47 42.57 22.64
C PRO A 674 -16.27 41.73 22.15
N LEU A 675 -16.26 41.43 20.85
CA LEU A 675 -15.23 40.63 20.21
C LEU A 675 -14.27 41.50 19.41
N THR A 676 -12.98 41.14 19.41
CA THR A 676 -11.98 41.67 18.50
C THR A 676 -11.49 40.53 17.62
N CYS A 677 -11.81 40.58 16.33
CA CYS A 677 -11.47 39.54 15.37
C CYS A 677 -10.29 39.98 14.51
N THR A 678 -9.35 39.09 14.23
CA THR A 678 -8.25 39.27 13.30
C THR A 678 -8.19 38.08 12.36
N VAL A 679 -8.31 38.32 11.06
CA VAL A 679 -8.14 37.30 10.02
C VAL A 679 -6.87 37.60 9.25
N ALA A 680 -5.97 36.63 9.13
CA ALA A 680 -4.73 36.75 8.36
C ALA A 680 -4.59 35.63 7.32
N GLY A 681 -4.27 36.00 6.09
CA GLY A 681 -3.94 35.07 5.00
C GLY A 681 -2.43 34.86 4.86
N ASP A 682 -2.04 33.77 4.22
CA ASP A 682 -0.65 33.49 3.87
C ASP A 682 -0.08 34.47 2.82
N THR A 683 1.15 34.20 2.34
CA THR A 683 1.83 35.07 1.37
C THR A 683 1.12 35.18 0.01
N SER A 684 0.20 34.27 -0.27
CA SER A 684 -0.53 34.15 -1.52
C SER A 684 -1.87 34.89 -1.49
N VAL A 685 -2.25 35.53 -0.36
CA VAL A 685 -3.55 36.18 -0.19
C VAL A 685 -3.41 37.61 0.34
N LEU A 686 -4.24 38.51 -0.19
CA LEU A 686 -4.49 39.83 0.37
C LEU A 686 -5.96 39.96 0.77
N LEU A 687 -6.23 40.60 1.90
CA LEU A 687 -7.53 40.74 2.55
C LEU A 687 -7.91 42.22 2.71
N TRP A 688 -9.21 42.54 2.62
CA TRP A 688 -9.79 43.82 3.06
C TRP A 688 -11.27 43.64 3.43
N GLY A 689 -11.80 44.49 4.31
CA GLY A 689 -13.16 44.31 4.85
C GLY A 689 -14.26 45.15 4.19
N LEU A 690 -15.51 44.82 4.52
CA LEU A 690 -16.74 45.55 4.14
C LEU A 690 -17.29 46.46 5.27
N PHE A 691 -16.63 46.50 6.43
CA PHE A 691 -17.01 47.31 7.60
C PHE A 691 -16.13 48.57 7.72
N GLU A 692 -16.66 49.65 8.31
CA GLU A 692 -16.00 50.98 8.34
C GLU A 692 -14.54 50.95 8.83
N ASP A 693 -14.23 50.12 9.85
CA ASP A 693 -12.89 50.03 10.44
C ASP A 693 -11.90 49.21 9.59
N ALA A 694 -12.40 48.28 8.77
CA ALA A 694 -11.60 47.43 7.89
C ALA A 694 -11.46 48.01 6.47
N LEU A 695 -12.44 48.80 6.00
CA LEU A 695 -12.41 49.53 4.72
C LEU A 695 -11.24 50.53 4.66
N ARG A 696 -10.83 51.11 5.79
CA ARG A 696 -9.73 52.09 5.87
C ARG A 696 -8.34 51.47 5.73
N GLN A 697 -8.20 50.14 5.74
CA GLN A 697 -6.89 49.48 5.84
C GLN A 697 -6.26 49.14 4.47
N GLY A 698 -7.05 49.09 3.39
CA GLY A 698 -6.59 48.62 2.07
C GLY A 698 -6.20 47.13 2.07
N PRO A 699 -5.78 46.56 0.91
CA PRO A 699 -5.38 45.16 0.82
C PRO A 699 -4.15 44.87 1.70
N ARG A 700 -4.29 43.98 2.68
CA ARG A 700 -3.23 43.59 3.63
C ARG A 700 -3.22 42.09 3.85
N ARG A 701 -2.15 41.55 4.44
CA ARG A 701 -2.11 40.13 4.85
C ARG A 701 -2.98 39.82 6.05
N ALA A 702 -3.32 40.82 6.87
CA ALA A 702 -4.19 40.67 8.03
C ALA A 702 -5.15 41.85 8.15
N VAL A 703 -6.39 41.57 8.56
CA VAL A 703 -7.44 42.55 8.79
C VAL A 703 -8.06 42.29 10.16
N SER A 704 -8.17 43.35 10.96
CA SER A 704 -8.81 43.30 12.27
C SER A 704 -10.08 44.15 12.30
N PHE A 705 -11.12 43.67 13.00
CA PHE A 705 -12.41 44.34 13.17
C PHE A 705 -13.07 43.94 14.48
N SER A 706 -13.99 44.78 14.99
CA SER A 706 -14.71 44.51 16.24
C SER A 706 -16.16 44.09 15.96
N LEU A 707 -16.70 43.20 16.79
CA LEU A 707 -18.10 42.80 16.75
C LEU A 707 -18.78 42.99 18.12
N PRO A 708 -20.08 43.34 18.15
CA PRO A 708 -20.88 43.31 19.37
C PRO A 708 -20.94 41.93 20.02
N SER A 709 -21.24 41.88 21.31
CA SER A 709 -21.43 40.63 22.08
C SER A 709 -22.37 39.64 21.39
N LEU A 710 -22.00 38.35 21.45
CA LEU A 710 -22.86 37.23 21.05
C LEU A 710 -23.49 36.60 22.29
N PRO A 711 -24.84 36.54 22.39
CA PRO A 711 -25.52 35.82 23.47
C PRO A 711 -25.33 34.31 23.32
N PRO A 712 -25.61 33.51 24.37
CA PRO A 712 -25.60 32.04 24.27
C PRO A 712 -26.45 31.54 23.09
N GLY A 713 -25.88 30.69 22.24
CA GLY A 713 -26.51 30.19 21.02
C GLY A 713 -26.61 31.20 19.88
N GLY A 714 -26.14 32.43 20.06
CA GLY A 714 -26.17 33.48 19.05
C GLY A 714 -25.14 33.25 17.94
N GLU A 715 -25.52 33.60 16.71
CA GLU A 715 -24.70 33.45 15.51
C GLU A 715 -24.57 34.79 14.79
N ARG A 716 -23.43 35.02 14.13
CA ARG A 716 -23.20 36.19 13.29
C ARG A 716 -22.28 35.88 12.12
N GLU A 717 -22.75 36.24 10.93
CA GLU A 717 -21.96 36.20 9.71
C GLU A 717 -21.25 37.54 9.45
N VAL A 718 -20.03 37.45 8.96
CA VAL A 718 -19.17 38.55 8.55
C VAL A 718 -18.57 38.23 7.19
N PHE A 719 -18.56 39.20 6.29
CA PHE A 719 -17.99 39.04 4.95
C PHE A 719 -16.71 39.88 4.79
N LEU A 720 -15.66 39.24 4.29
CA LEU A 720 -14.39 39.86 3.92
C LEU A 720 -14.16 39.68 2.41
N HIS A 721 -13.40 40.58 1.80
CA HIS A 721 -12.87 40.37 0.46
C HIS A 721 -11.44 39.83 0.53
N ALA A 722 -11.12 38.92 -0.38
CA ALA A 722 -9.80 38.34 -0.54
C ALA A 722 -9.38 38.34 -2.00
N ALA A 723 -8.09 38.56 -2.26
CA ALA A 723 -7.48 38.43 -3.59
C ALA A 723 -6.36 37.39 -3.55
N VAL A 724 -6.37 36.49 -4.54
CA VAL A 724 -5.39 35.41 -4.69
C VAL A 724 -4.23 35.88 -5.55
N SER A 725 -3.00 35.54 -5.15
CA SER A 725 -1.81 35.81 -5.94
C SER A 725 -1.92 35.15 -7.34
N PRO A 726 -1.57 35.85 -8.43
CA PRO A 726 -1.58 35.28 -9.77
C PRO A 726 -0.59 34.12 -9.98
N GLY A 727 0.42 33.99 -9.10
CA GLY A 727 1.51 33.02 -9.21
C GLY A 727 1.37 31.77 -8.33
N ILE A 728 0.16 31.44 -7.88
CA ILE A 728 -0.04 30.21 -7.09
C ILE A 728 0.19 28.95 -7.95
N PRO A 729 0.67 27.84 -7.38
CA PRO A 729 0.78 26.55 -8.06
C PRO A 729 -0.56 26.04 -8.60
N PRO A 730 -0.56 25.04 -9.52
CA PRO A 730 -1.78 24.53 -10.15
C PRO A 730 -2.89 24.14 -9.17
N VAL A 731 -2.52 23.54 -8.04
CA VAL A 731 -3.42 23.34 -6.90
C VAL A 731 -2.68 23.80 -5.65
N THR A 732 -3.26 24.73 -4.91
CA THR A 732 -2.71 25.21 -3.64
C THR A 732 -3.82 25.37 -2.61
N TYR A 733 -3.50 25.14 -1.33
CA TYR A 733 -4.39 25.51 -0.24
C TYR A 733 -3.98 26.87 0.33
N LEU A 734 -4.84 27.87 0.17
CA LEU A 734 -4.69 29.18 0.79
C LEU A 734 -4.93 29.03 2.28
N SER A 735 -3.93 29.33 3.09
CA SER A 735 -4.03 29.22 4.55
C SER A 735 -4.47 30.54 5.16
N PHE A 736 -5.43 30.46 6.08
CA PHE A 736 -5.93 31.56 6.89
C PHE A 736 -5.75 31.24 8.37
N SER A 737 -5.55 32.27 9.17
CA SER A 737 -5.62 32.20 10.62
C SER A 737 -6.65 33.21 11.11
N LEU A 738 -7.42 32.81 12.11
CA LEU A 738 -8.39 33.62 12.81
C LEU A 738 -7.97 33.70 14.28
N LEU A 739 -8.02 34.91 14.82
CA LEU A 739 -7.92 35.17 16.25
C LEU A 739 -9.15 35.99 16.65
N VAL A 740 -9.91 35.54 17.62
CA VAL A 740 -11.04 36.27 18.21
C VAL A 740 -10.80 36.43 19.69
N ASP A 741 -10.63 37.67 20.16
CA ASP A 741 -10.43 37.99 21.56
C ASP A 741 -11.69 38.63 22.17
N TRP A 742 -12.00 38.27 23.42
CA TRP A 742 -13.04 38.93 24.23
C TRP A 742 -12.59 39.06 25.69
N SER A 743 -13.41 39.72 26.51
CA SER A 743 -13.04 40.08 27.88
C SER A 743 -12.64 38.91 28.80
N GLN A 744 -13.08 37.69 28.50
CA GLN A 744 -12.88 36.50 29.32
C GLN A 744 -12.18 35.35 28.58
N GLY A 745 -11.71 35.55 27.35
CA GLY A 745 -11.10 34.47 26.58
C GLY A 745 -10.66 34.89 25.19
N SER A 746 -10.06 33.94 24.50
CA SER A 746 -9.65 34.07 23.10
C SER A 746 -9.91 32.76 22.37
N PHE A 747 -10.27 32.84 21.11
CA PHE A 747 -10.45 31.71 20.20
C PHE A 747 -9.47 31.87 19.05
N ARG A 748 -8.84 30.77 18.64
CA ARG A 748 -7.94 30.73 17.50
C ARG A 748 -8.35 29.60 16.59
N ASP A 749 -8.23 29.85 15.30
CA ASP A 749 -8.48 28.82 14.31
C ASP A 749 -7.60 29.03 13.08
N SER A 750 -7.44 27.98 12.29
CA SER A 750 -6.77 28.04 11.00
C SER A 750 -7.59 27.32 9.94
N PHE A 751 -7.81 27.99 8.82
CA PHE A 751 -8.63 27.48 7.72
C PHE A 751 -7.78 27.30 6.48
N ARG A 752 -8.19 26.37 5.63
CA ARG A 752 -7.60 26.18 4.31
C ARG A 752 -8.67 26.19 3.24
N ILE A 753 -8.45 26.98 2.20
CA ILE A 753 -9.34 27.04 1.04
C ILE A 753 -8.51 26.64 -0.17
N MET A 754 -8.93 25.57 -0.86
CA MET A 754 -8.30 25.16 -2.12
C MET A 754 -8.48 26.26 -3.16
N ALA A 755 -7.41 26.59 -3.88
CA ALA A 755 -7.40 27.50 -5.02
C ALA A 755 -6.69 26.86 -6.23
N ARG A 756 -7.08 27.31 -7.43
CA ARG A 756 -6.59 26.77 -8.71
C ARG A 756 -5.63 27.74 -9.39
N GLY A 757 -4.39 27.32 -9.60
CA GLY A 757 -3.38 28.07 -10.34
C GLY A 757 -3.22 27.61 -11.79
N PRO A 758 -2.56 28.41 -12.64
CA PRO A 758 -2.17 27.97 -13.98
C PRO A 758 -0.97 27.02 -13.95
N ASN A 759 -0.82 26.22 -15.00
CA ASN A 759 0.43 25.53 -15.34
C ASN A 759 0.81 25.95 -16.77
N ALA A 760 1.49 27.09 -16.90
CA ALA A 760 1.87 27.61 -18.21
C ALA A 760 3.18 26.96 -18.67
N GLU A 761 3.11 26.19 -19.74
CA GLU A 761 4.23 25.47 -20.35
C GLU A 761 4.56 26.08 -21.72
N LEU A 762 5.84 26.29 -22.00
CA LEU A 762 6.30 26.56 -23.37
C LEU A 762 6.29 25.23 -24.14
N VAL A 763 5.36 25.09 -25.08
CA VAL A 763 5.22 23.86 -25.88
C VAL A 763 6.02 23.89 -27.18
N GLY A 764 6.44 25.08 -27.61
CA GLY A 764 7.27 25.21 -28.79
C GLY A 764 7.60 26.66 -29.11
N VAL A 765 8.46 26.85 -30.11
CA VAL A 765 8.79 28.16 -30.66
C VAL A 765 8.74 28.05 -32.17
N ARG A 766 7.87 28.86 -32.79
CA ARG A 766 7.76 28.98 -34.25
C ARG A 766 8.54 30.18 -34.74
N PHE A 767 9.10 30.04 -35.93
CA PHE A 767 9.80 31.12 -36.62
C PHE A 767 9.07 31.45 -37.92
N GLU A 768 8.90 32.74 -38.20
CA GLU A 768 8.37 33.21 -39.48
C GLU A 768 9.31 34.28 -40.04
N ASP A 769 9.85 34.02 -41.24
CA ASP A 769 10.71 34.97 -41.92
C ASP A 769 9.88 35.85 -42.87
N LYS A 770 9.87 37.18 -42.63
CA LYS A 770 9.28 38.17 -43.53
C LYS A 770 10.35 39.15 -43.99
N HIS A 771 10.70 39.06 -45.27
CA HIS A 771 11.81 39.80 -45.88
C HIS A 771 13.13 39.59 -45.11
N THR A 772 13.67 40.64 -44.51
CA THR A 772 14.92 40.61 -43.74
C THR A 772 14.70 40.42 -42.23
N THR A 773 13.46 40.19 -41.78
CA THR A 773 13.10 40.10 -40.36
C THR A 773 12.59 38.70 -40.02
N ARG A 774 13.20 38.06 -39.01
CA ARG A 774 12.73 36.79 -38.42
C ARG A 774 11.89 37.07 -37.18
N TYR A 775 10.63 36.64 -37.20
CA TYR A 775 9.72 36.72 -36.06
C TYR A 775 9.77 35.43 -35.26
N LEU A 776 9.77 35.56 -33.94
CA LEU A 776 9.75 34.45 -32.98
C LEU A 776 8.40 34.43 -32.28
N TYR A 777 7.70 33.31 -32.39
CA TYR A 777 6.40 33.08 -31.77
C TYR A 777 6.51 31.96 -30.75
N PRO A 778 6.51 32.26 -29.44
CA PRO A 778 6.44 31.24 -28.41
C PRO A 778 5.01 30.69 -28.36
N ASP A 779 4.88 29.38 -28.52
CA ASP A 779 3.61 28.69 -28.30
C ASP A 779 3.54 28.27 -26.83
N VAL A 780 2.61 28.86 -26.09
CA VAL A 780 2.42 28.62 -24.66
C VAL A 780 1.08 27.92 -24.45
N ARG A 781 1.09 26.83 -23.68
CA ARG A 781 -0.11 26.07 -23.30
C ARG A 781 -0.32 26.22 -21.79
N ASN A 782 -1.55 26.45 -21.36
CA ASN A 782 -1.91 26.31 -19.95
C ASN A 782 -2.49 24.90 -19.73
N ALA A 783 -1.72 24.03 -19.07
CA ALA A 783 -2.13 22.67 -18.71
C ALA A 783 -2.73 22.60 -17.29
N GLY A 784 -2.82 23.73 -16.58
CA GLY A 784 -3.29 23.78 -15.20
C GLY A 784 -4.79 24.10 -15.09
N PRO A 785 -5.39 23.82 -13.93
CA PRO A 785 -6.83 23.95 -13.72
C PRO A 785 -7.30 25.40 -13.51
N GLY A 786 -6.39 26.36 -13.31
CA GLY A 786 -6.68 27.80 -13.15
C GLY A 786 -6.26 28.64 -14.37
N LYS A 787 -6.86 29.82 -14.54
CA LYS A 787 -6.55 30.72 -15.68
C LYS A 787 -5.14 31.32 -15.57
N ALA A 788 -4.36 31.21 -16.63
CA ALA A 788 -3.12 31.96 -16.77
C ALA A 788 -3.42 33.43 -17.12
N ARG A 789 -3.15 34.35 -16.19
CA ARG A 789 -3.33 35.80 -16.37
C ARG A 789 -1.99 36.52 -16.31
N GLY A 790 -1.84 37.58 -17.11
CA GLY A 790 -0.64 38.43 -17.07
C GLY A 790 0.66 37.73 -17.48
N LEU A 791 0.58 36.73 -18.37
CA LEU A 791 1.76 36.03 -18.87
C LEU A 791 2.73 37.02 -19.54
N ALA A 792 3.95 37.09 -19.01
CA ALA A 792 5.05 37.80 -19.63
C ALA A 792 6.03 36.77 -20.20
N CYS A 793 6.21 36.79 -21.52
CA CYS A 793 7.24 36.00 -22.17
C CYS A 793 8.50 36.86 -22.32
N ILE A 794 9.62 36.39 -21.76
CA ILE A 794 10.92 37.06 -21.90
C ILE A 794 11.76 36.21 -22.85
N ALA A 795 12.05 36.75 -24.03
CA ALA A 795 13.00 36.17 -24.96
C ALA A 795 14.41 36.67 -24.61
N VAL A 796 15.30 35.77 -24.22
CA VAL A 796 16.72 36.08 -24.01
C VAL A 796 17.47 35.67 -25.28
N VAL A 797 17.96 36.66 -26.03
CA VAL A 797 18.78 36.43 -27.23
C VAL A 797 20.23 36.41 -26.79
N GLY A 798 20.89 35.26 -26.97
CA GLY A 798 22.31 35.04 -26.69
C GLY A 798 23.18 35.24 -27.91
#